data_AF-A0A5D0PLP3-F1
#
_entry.id   AF-A0A5D0PLP3-F1
#
_cell.length_a   1.000
_cell.length_b   1.000
_cell.length_c   1.000
_cell.angle_alpha   90.00
_cell.angle_beta   90.00
_cell.angle_gamma   90.00
#
_symmetry.space_group_name_H-M   'P 1'
#
loop_
_entity.id
_entity.type
_entity.pdbx_description
1 polymer ?
#
loop_
_entity_poly.entity_id
_entity_poly.type
_entity_poly.pdbx_seq_one_letter_code
_entity_poly.pdbx_strand_id
1 'polypeptide(L)'
;MGRLGVIIVTVVAVLCGGLLTGASSAETIEPRDDYSQFSPGLRALLEDVRDGRLNEQPFVNHGYAKLGWQGNPPQRYRDDHITEQERAVLGLAIDSVMERLPHSVRNGIRNRVANHAFDEDKPREQARPVPRGWAATGEGIEATQRGEAAALAVPPVQCGQNLRAGAIGTFHCRHLTANFEIWYNLDGPRPVNSYDGAVTDFREGIADDGIPNYIQRAAVSFEMALDTYTALGYRRPGTDKILVVFGPEGAGAHDGFTPPTDLIGRSSIFMGHQADEWSTARHEVFHVIQYAYKPPRSIANIPGNLIPLQAWMESTAEWATHQAVKDDTYLPSTGKRYAYASNITDFLGRPHESITHWDGLAQGRQYGGFVFAEFLEERFGAVAVRKVWERIDTSEDADPGLVISAVVAELGSSIVHEMIDFGIATYQLCGQARGGPSPGAVFHLTDPDIPAWCDLLGRDTRTAAADPFPAMPRPARDVRKLSGDGKASGDLVLEEGGSAYVDIMVPGPTSAGAWKTWIVDIKAKVEEQAGSVQLTPILWGNFPARAVPDEGSTPIPDAHHRFTMGPCASQVQALTLVFTHFRADLVDYRQPNAKVHWETAFDGIDAAGISNGTVALGVNKYGTLHEQGCAPSSGEGTTAIGLRYLPTGGEGLAHVDQNEECKCEGWGVNVSHPGGVPAYSGWARGPWISGAPGVANRVTPVSFESTDTTAKSVVTVESPYGTTTLEQEFGPSPVKELYQVKVTVRTTGEAADLPHVTLRRVLNWNADPTPRQEYVTVRAGDPQVEYSSDDGLASADPQAGRTKIREDGEFTDAGPYDQGALFDLAVPMSHDPVEGLVGRVTLYYGAAPDQPAAQGAFGQLGIRTWSIAKPVTSGDPGTPNTYMFGFKP
;
A
#
# COMPACT_ATOMS: atom_id res chain seq x y z
N MET A 1 -34.72 64.69 3.98
CA MET A 1 -35.17 63.29 3.88
C MET A 1 -34.80 62.81 2.48
N GLY A 2 -33.86 61.90 2.19
CA GLY A 2 -32.84 61.12 2.93
C GLY A 2 -32.24 60.13 1.92
N ARG A 3 -31.03 60.36 1.38
CA ARG A 3 -29.79 59.53 1.52
C ARG A 3 -30.03 57.99 1.44
N LEU A 4 -29.35 57.13 0.67
CA LEU A 4 -28.19 57.17 -0.27
C LEU A 4 -28.15 55.80 -1.06
N GLY A 5 -27.47 55.54 -2.18
CA GLY A 5 -26.97 56.41 -3.26
C GLY A 5 -25.66 55.98 -3.99
N VAL A 6 -25.76 55.33 -5.17
CA VAL A 6 -24.73 55.26 -6.29
C VAL A 6 -23.54 54.28 -6.02
N ILE A 7 -23.01 53.42 -6.93
CA ILE A 7 -22.12 53.66 -8.11
C ILE A 7 -21.93 52.39 -9.00
N ILE A 8 -21.63 52.61 -10.30
CA ILE A 8 -21.23 51.66 -11.37
C ILE A 8 -19.72 51.79 -11.65
N VAL A 9 -19.00 50.74 -12.11
CA VAL A 9 -17.96 50.73 -13.20
C VAL A 9 -17.08 49.46 -13.19
N THR A 10 -16.70 49.01 -14.39
CA THR A 10 -15.86 47.83 -14.71
C THR A 10 -14.45 48.27 -15.22
N VAL A 11 -13.50 47.32 -15.31
CA VAL A 11 -12.25 47.31 -16.14
C VAL A 11 -10.95 47.81 -15.49
N VAL A 12 -9.95 46.91 -15.39
CA VAL A 12 -8.68 46.93 -16.17
C VAL A 12 -8.24 45.48 -16.47
N ALA A 13 -7.84 45.21 -17.73
CA ALA A 13 -7.17 43.99 -18.17
C ALA A 13 -6.01 44.32 -19.11
N VAL A 14 -4.89 43.58 -18.98
CA VAL A 14 -3.63 43.64 -19.76
C VAL A 14 -2.89 42.31 -19.49
N LEU A 15 -2.23 41.56 -20.37
CA LEU A 15 -2.17 41.32 -21.84
C LEU A 15 -1.46 39.93 -21.95
N CYS A 16 -1.63 39.03 -22.92
CA CYS A 16 -2.30 38.96 -24.23
C CYS A 16 -3.27 37.74 -24.25
N GLY A 17 -3.94 37.31 -25.33
CA GLY A 17 -4.04 37.79 -26.71
C GLY A 17 -3.85 36.64 -27.74
N GLY A 18 -4.94 35.93 -28.07
CA GLY A 18 -4.95 34.86 -29.08
C GLY A 18 -6.38 34.38 -29.38
N LEU A 19 -6.87 34.59 -30.61
CA LEU A 19 -8.22 34.19 -31.02
C LEU A 19 -8.30 32.70 -31.34
N LEU A 20 -9.36 32.02 -30.86
CA LEU A 20 -10.07 31.01 -31.65
C LEU A 20 -11.58 31.07 -31.34
N THR A 21 -12.38 31.26 -32.38
CA THR A 21 -13.85 31.22 -32.31
C THR A 21 -14.34 29.79 -32.50
N GLY A 22 -14.99 29.23 -31.48
CA GLY A 22 -15.50 27.85 -31.52
C GLY A 22 -16.50 27.59 -30.40
N ALA A 23 -17.57 28.39 -30.31
CA ALA A 23 -18.61 28.19 -29.32
C ALA A 23 -19.50 27.00 -29.71
N SER A 24 -19.19 25.80 -29.19
CA SER A 24 -20.26 24.86 -28.85
C SER A 24 -20.98 25.42 -27.63
N SER A 25 -22.31 25.38 -27.65
CA SER A 25 -23.09 25.56 -26.44
C SER A 25 -22.87 24.32 -25.58
N ALA A 26 -21.94 24.40 -24.63
CA ALA A 26 -21.92 23.49 -23.50
C ALA A 26 -23.23 23.70 -22.74
N GLU A 27 -24.20 22.84 -23.04
CA GLU A 27 -25.42 22.72 -22.27
C GLU A 27 -24.99 22.35 -20.85
N THR A 28 -25.20 23.25 -19.90
CA THR A 28 -24.99 22.98 -18.48
C THR A 28 -26.02 21.94 -18.06
N ILE A 29 -25.67 20.67 -18.22
CA ILE A 29 -26.42 19.54 -17.68
C ILE A 29 -26.34 19.68 -16.16
N GLU A 30 -27.36 20.29 -15.56
CA GLU A 30 -27.53 20.23 -14.11
C GLU A 30 -27.57 18.75 -13.70
N PRO A 31 -26.72 18.30 -12.76
CA PRO A 31 -26.67 16.91 -12.36
C PRO A 31 -28.05 16.47 -11.85
N ARG A 32 -28.63 15.46 -12.49
CA ARG A 32 -29.84 14.82 -12.00
C ARG A 32 -29.44 13.70 -11.05
N ASP A 33 -29.95 13.74 -9.84
CA ASP A 33 -29.70 12.69 -8.85
C ASP A 33 -30.12 11.33 -9.38
N ASP A 34 -29.28 10.32 -9.17
CA ASP A 34 -29.73 8.95 -9.38
C ASP A 34 -30.42 8.41 -8.13
N TYR A 35 -31.60 7.87 -8.37
CA TYR A 35 -32.47 7.23 -7.41
C TYR A 35 -32.70 5.75 -7.81
N SER A 36 -31.84 5.19 -8.66
CA SER A 36 -31.93 3.81 -9.18
C SER A 36 -31.79 2.73 -8.13
N GLN A 37 -31.10 3.02 -7.03
CA GLN A 37 -30.96 2.20 -5.83
C GLN A 37 -32.27 2.00 -5.06
N PHE A 38 -33.30 2.82 -5.30
CA PHE A 38 -34.59 2.72 -4.64
C PHE A 38 -35.61 1.94 -5.47
N SER A 39 -36.51 1.24 -4.77
CA SER A 39 -37.66 0.54 -5.33
C SER A 39 -38.43 1.44 -6.31
N PRO A 40 -38.93 0.93 -7.45
CA PRO A 40 -39.45 1.77 -8.53
C PRO A 40 -40.48 2.82 -8.11
N GLY A 41 -41.36 2.48 -7.16
CA GLY A 41 -42.34 3.40 -6.61
C GLY A 41 -41.81 4.35 -5.53
N LEU A 42 -40.68 4.07 -4.87
CA LEU A 42 -40.01 5.03 -3.99
C LEU A 42 -39.18 6.00 -4.82
N ARG A 43 -38.38 5.46 -5.73
CA ARG A 43 -37.68 6.20 -6.79
C ARG A 43 -38.61 7.22 -7.44
N ALA A 44 -39.76 6.79 -7.96
CA ALA A 44 -40.70 7.68 -8.63
C ALA A 44 -41.30 8.77 -7.71
N LEU A 45 -41.41 8.51 -6.40
CA LEU A 45 -41.89 9.47 -5.40
C LEU A 45 -40.83 10.53 -5.08
N LEU A 46 -39.56 10.11 -4.96
CA LEU A 46 -38.40 10.99 -4.74
C LEU A 46 -38.07 11.83 -5.99
N GLU A 47 -38.10 11.22 -7.18
CA GLU A 47 -37.97 11.93 -8.46
C GLU A 47 -39.04 13.00 -8.64
N ASP A 48 -40.30 12.71 -8.29
CA ASP A 48 -41.37 13.68 -8.48
C ASP A 48 -41.29 14.87 -7.51
N VAL A 49 -40.82 14.70 -6.27
CA VAL A 49 -40.62 15.84 -5.37
C VAL A 49 -39.39 16.66 -5.76
N ARG A 50 -38.29 16.02 -6.19
CA ARG A 50 -37.11 16.70 -6.73
C ARG A 50 -37.47 17.54 -7.96
N ASP A 51 -38.15 16.94 -8.93
CA ASP A 51 -38.50 17.59 -10.20
C ASP A 51 -39.61 18.65 -10.08
N GLY A 52 -40.05 18.98 -8.85
CA GLY A 52 -41.16 19.90 -8.59
C GLY A 52 -42.53 19.41 -9.11
N ARG A 53 -42.62 18.14 -9.52
CA ARG A 53 -43.86 17.50 -10.00
C ARG A 53 -44.82 17.16 -8.87
N LEU A 54 -44.31 17.07 -7.63
CA LEU A 54 -45.08 16.78 -6.43
C LEU A 54 -44.78 17.79 -5.33
N ASN A 55 -45.77 18.61 -5.01
CA ASN A 55 -45.66 19.60 -3.94
C ASN A 55 -45.48 18.94 -2.57
N GLU A 56 -44.97 19.72 -1.61
CA GLU A 56 -44.57 19.29 -0.27
C GLU A 56 -45.65 18.48 0.47
N GLN A 57 -46.89 18.99 0.54
CA GLN A 57 -47.98 18.32 1.26
C GLN A 57 -48.43 17.01 0.57
N PRO A 58 -48.65 16.95 -0.76
CA PRO A 58 -48.82 15.70 -1.49
C PRO A 58 -47.70 14.68 -1.27
N PHE A 59 -46.43 15.09 -1.34
CA PHE A 59 -45.29 14.21 -1.08
C PHE A 59 -45.37 13.58 0.31
N VAL A 60 -45.58 14.39 1.35
CA VAL A 60 -45.74 13.90 2.73
C VAL A 60 -46.90 12.92 2.86
N ASN A 61 -48.08 13.22 2.29
CA ASN A 61 -49.22 12.30 2.37
C ASN A 61 -48.94 10.98 1.64
N HIS A 62 -48.25 11.00 0.49
CA HIS A 62 -47.90 9.80 -0.26
C HIS A 62 -46.79 8.99 0.41
N GLY A 63 -45.82 9.66 1.02
CA GLY A 63 -44.80 9.04 1.85
C GLY A 63 -45.41 8.32 3.06
N TYR A 64 -46.28 8.99 3.83
CA TYR A 64 -46.99 8.33 4.94
C TYR A 64 -47.88 7.17 4.47
N ALA A 65 -48.58 7.31 3.33
CA ALA A 65 -49.34 6.21 2.73
C ALA A 65 -48.46 5.00 2.39
N LYS A 66 -47.28 5.26 1.83
CA LYS A 66 -46.29 4.25 1.41
C LYS A 66 -45.56 3.60 2.60
N LEU A 67 -45.37 4.32 3.69
CA LEU A 67 -44.97 3.80 5.00
C LEU A 67 -46.11 3.04 5.73
N GLY A 68 -47.34 3.00 5.17
CA GLY A 68 -48.48 2.27 5.72
C GLY A 68 -49.40 3.06 6.68
N TRP A 69 -49.19 4.36 6.87
CA TRP A 69 -49.87 5.18 7.89
C TRP A 69 -51.18 5.85 7.43
N GLN A 70 -51.40 6.02 6.12
CA GLN A 70 -52.63 6.66 5.62
C GLN A 70 -53.01 6.20 4.20
N GLY A 71 -53.96 5.26 4.10
CA GLY A 71 -54.51 4.80 2.83
C GLY A 71 -53.46 4.14 1.92
N ASN A 72 -53.73 4.07 0.62
CA ASN A 72 -52.78 3.57 -0.37
C ASN A 72 -52.19 4.74 -1.18
N PRO A 73 -50.87 4.78 -1.45
CA PRO A 73 -50.31 5.78 -2.34
C PRO A 73 -50.85 5.60 -3.78
N PRO A 74 -50.78 6.64 -4.62
CA PRO A 74 -51.00 6.54 -6.07
C PRO A 74 -50.23 5.36 -6.69
N GLN A 75 -50.78 4.73 -7.73
CA GLN A 75 -50.21 3.51 -8.32
C GLN A 75 -48.75 3.66 -8.76
N ARG A 76 -48.34 4.85 -9.23
CA ARG A 76 -46.94 5.16 -9.59
C ARG A 76 -45.97 5.14 -8.39
N TYR A 77 -46.46 5.32 -7.17
CA TYR A 77 -45.65 5.32 -5.95
C TYR A 77 -45.86 4.05 -5.09
N ARG A 78 -46.46 3.00 -5.65
CA ARG A 78 -46.58 1.69 -4.98
C ARG A 78 -45.38 0.82 -5.29
N ASP A 79 -44.95 0.08 -4.28
CA ASP A 79 -44.12 -1.12 -4.42
C ASP A 79 -44.79 -2.22 -3.60
N ASP A 80 -44.61 -3.48 -3.98
CA ASP A 80 -45.15 -4.62 -3.22
C ASP A 80 -44.47 -4.76 -1.84
N HIS A 81 -43.23 -4.30 -1.74
CA HIS A 81 -42.48 -4.13 -0.51
C HIS A 81 -41.52 -2.95 -0.68
N ILE A 82 -41.36 -2.14 0.37
CA ILE A 82 -40.18 -1.29 0.54
C ILE A 82 -39.38 -1.77 1.75
N THR A 83 -38.06 -1.81 1.58
CA THR A 83 -37.11 -2.31 2.57
C THR A 83 -37.09 -1.42 3.82
N GLU A 84 -36.52 -1.88 4.93
CA GLU A 84 -36.43 -1.06 6.15
C GLU A 84 -35.53 0.16 5.93
N GLN A 85 -34.47 -0.01 5.13
CA GLN A 85 -33.58 1.04 4.61
C GLN A 85 -34.39 2.12 3.84
N GLU A 86 -35.24 1.69 2.92
CA GLU A 86 -36.11 2.58 2.13
C GLU A 86 -37.15 3.31 2.98
N ARG A 87 -37.68 2.65 4.01
CA ARG A 87 -38.59 3.27 4.98
C ARG A 87 -37.90 4.36 5.79
N ALA A 88 -36.66 4.13 6.21
CA ALA A 88 -35.86 5.11 6.93
C ALA A 88 -35.60 6.35 6.05
N VAL A 89 -35.09 6.17 4.83
CA VAL A 89 -34.86 7.26 3.87
C VAL A 89 -36.15 8.03 3.56
N LEU A 90 -37.27 7.32 3.34
CA LEU A 90 -38.56 7.95 3.10
C LEU A 90 -39.05 8.74 4.31
N GLY A 91 -38.85 8.24 5.54
CA GLY A 91 -39.15 8.94 6.78
C GLY A 91 -38.38 10.26 6.91
N LEU A 92 -37.07 10.23 6.62
CA LEU A 92 -36.21 11.43 6.59
C LEU A 92 -36.67 12.47 5.56
N ALA A 93 -36.99 12.01 4.35
CA ALA A 93 -37.47 12.88 3.29
C ALA A 93 -38.83 13.51 3.64
N ILE A 94 -39.77 12.74 4.22
CA ILE A 94 -41.07 13.24 4.69
C ILE A 94 -40.88 14.39 5.69
N ASP A 95 -39.95 14.27 6.63
CA ASP A 95 -39.82 15.26 7.69
C ASP A 95 -39.16 16.57 7.22
N SER A 96 -38.10 16.47 6.41
CA SER A 96 -37.49 17.58 5.65
C SER A 96 -38.51 18.40 4.83
N VAL A 97 -39.60 17.75 4.41
CA VAL A 97 -40.72 18.39 3.71
C VAL A 97 -41.77 18.92 4.70
N MET A 98 -42.08 18.21 5.79
CA MET A 98 -42.96 18.67 6.88
C MET A 98 -42.48 19.97 7.53
N GLU A 99 -41.16 20.15 7.66
CA GLU A 99 -40.47 21.35 8.16
C GLU A 99 -40.80 22.62 7.36
N ARG A 100 -41.02 22.49 6.05
CA ARG A 100 -41.34 23.60 5.14
C ARG A 100 -42.84 23.91 5.08
N LEU A 101 -43.67 22.93 5.43
CA LEU A 101 -45.12 23.11 5.49
C LEU A 101 -45.54 24.12 6.58
N PRO A 102 -46.55 24.99 6.30
CA PRO A 102 -47.14 25.87 7.30
C PRO A 102 -47.59 25.11 8.54
N HIS A 103 -47.42 25.71 9.72
CA HIS A 103 -47.67 25.06 11.01
C HIS A 103 -49.08 24.42 11.12
N SER A 104 -50.10 25.05 10.56
CA SER A 104 -51.47 24.50 10.49
C SER A 104 -51.58 23.24 9.63
N VAL A 105 -50.85 23.17 8.52
CA VAL A 105 -50.79 22.00 7.63
C VAL A 105 -50.01 20.86 8.29
N ARG A 106 -48.85 21.18 8.88
CA ARG A 106 -48.00 20.22 9.62
C ARG A 106 -48.77 19.57 10.77
N ASN A 107 -49.44 20.37 11.60
CA ASN A 107 -50.28 19.86 12.68
C ASN A 107 -51.49 19.08 12.15
N GLY A 108 -52.10 19.53 11.04
CA GLY A 108 -53.16 18.79 10.36
C GLY A 108 -52.73 17.41 9.86
N ILE A 109 -51.50 17.27 9.37
CA ILE A 109 -50.91 15.98 8.97
C ILE A 109 -50.61 15.13 10.22
N ARG A 110 -49.87 15.68 11.20
CA ARG A 110 -49.55 14.99 12.47
C ARG A 110 -50.81 14.44 13.15
N ASN A 111 -51.88 15.24 13.20
CA ASN A 111 -53.17 14.81 13.76
C ASN A 111 -53.85 13.71 12.94
N ARG A 112 -53.75 13.71 11.60
CA ARG A 112 -54.29 12.61 10.77
C ARG A 112 -53.52 11.31 10.98
N VAL A 113 -52.18 11.37 10.97
CA VAL A 113 -51.31 10.22 11.21
C VAL A 113 -51.54 9.65 12.61
N ALA A 114 -51.61 10.51 13.63
CA ALA A 114 -51.92 10.11 14.99
C ALA A 114 -53.33 9.50 15.14
N ASN A 115 -54.34 10.01 14.43
CA ASN A 115 -55.70 9.49 14.50
C ASN A 115 -55.92 8.20 13.68
N HIS A 116 -55.16 7.96 12.61
CA HIS A 116 -55.27 6.70 11.84
C HIS A 116 -54.66 5.49 12.58
N ALA A 117 -53.79 5.73 13.57
CA ALA A 117 -53.27 4.68 14.45
C ALA A 117 -54.31 4.10 15.43
N PHE A 118 -55.57 4.57 15.39
CA PHE A 118 -56.66 4.19 16.29
C PHE A 118 -57.94 3.72 15.57
N ASP A 119 -57.83 3.08 14.40
CA ASP A 119 -59.01 2.49 13.73
C ASP A 119 -59.32 1.09 14.32
N GLU A 120 -60.34 1.01 15.18
CA GLU A 120 -60.58 -0.08 16.15
C GLU A 120 -61.30 -1.34 15.60
N ASP A 121 -61.34 -1.56 14.29
CA ASP A 121 -62.26 -2.51 13.62
C ASP A 121 -61.98 -4.03 13.85
N LYS A 122 -61.26 -4.41 14.92
CA LYS A 122 -61.09 -5.80 15.43
C LYS A 122 -61.13 -5.87 16.97
N PRO A 123 -62.28 -6.23 17.59
CA PRO A 123 -62.45 -6.19 19.05
C PRO A 123 -62.22 -7.53 19.76
N ARG A 124 -61.81 -7.46 21.05
CA ARG A 124 -62.03 -8.34 22.24
C ARG A 124 -60.81 -8.22 23.20
N GLU A 125 -60.89 -8.13 24.53
CA GLU A 125 -62.03 -8.08 25.46
C GLU A 125 -61.65 -7.41 26.81
N GLN A 126 -62.60 -6.65 27.39
CA GLN A 126 -62.84 -6.44 28.83
C GLN A 126 -61.76 -5.81 29.77
N ALA A 127 -62.04 -4.54 30.16
CA ALA A 127 -62.25 -4.07 31.54
C ALA A 127 -61.05 -4.01 32.55
N ARG A 128 -60.88 -2.99 33.42
CA ARG A 128 -61.78 -1.96 33.99
C ARG A 128 -60.97 -0.72 34.54
N PRO A 129 -61.45 0.19 35.44
CA PRO A 129 -61.16 1.63 35.34
C PRO A 129 -59.92 2.15 36.10
N VAL A 130 -59.47 3.34 35.70
CA VAL A 130 -58.42 4.15 36.35
C VAL A 130 -58.98 5.01 37.50
N PRO A 131 -58.39 5.00 38.71
CA PRO A 131 -58.55 6.06 39.71
C PRO A 131 -57.63 7.25 39.41
N ARG A 132 -58.15 8.48 39.56
CA ARG A 132 -57.34 9.71 39.44
C ARG A 132 -56.49 9.96 40.68
N GLY A 133 -55.30 10.53 40.48
CA GLY A 133 -54.78 11.56 41.38
C GLY A 133 -53.26 11.71 41.46
N TRP A 134 -52.87 12.84 42.06
CA TRP A 134 -51.52 13.24 42.48
C TRP A 134 -50.59 13.66 41.33
N ALA A 135 -50.45 14.97 41.04
CA ALA A 135 -49.91 16.09 41.83
C ALA A 135 -48.39 16.21 41.66
N ALA A 136 -47.97 17.22 40.90
CA ALA A 136 -46.58 17.59 40.72
C ALA A 136 -46.06 18.33 41.95
N THR A 137 -44.87 17.97 42.41
CA THR A 137 -43.99 18.81 43.21
C THR A 137 -42.62 18.81 42.56
N GLY A 138 -42.06 19.99 42.33
CA GLY A 138 -40.74 20.17 41.76
C GLY A 138 -39.77 20.69 42.83
N GLU A 139 -38.57 20.12 42.82
CA GLU A 139 -37.32 20.52 43.45
C GLU A 139 -36.25 19.72 42.66
N GLY A 140 -35.06 20.20 42.36
CA GLY A 140 -34.38 21.43 42.73
C GLY A 140 -32.88 21.14 42.52
N ILE A 141 -32.24 21.79 41.56
CA ILE A 141 -30.85 21.47 41.16
C ILE A 141 -29.88 22.18 42.10
N GLU A 142 -28.94 21.43 42.70
CA GLU A 142 -27.61 21.96 43.04
C GLU A 142 -26.53 20.98 42.57
N ALA A 143 -25.45 21.52 42.04
CA ALA A 143 -24.36 20.77 41.41
C ALA A 143 -23.07 20.90 42.23
N THR A 144 -22.26 19.85 42.28
CA THR A 144 -20.87 19.92 42.75
C THR A 144 -19.93 19.21 41.79
N GLN A 145 -18.86 19.93 41.42
CA GLN A 145 -17.80 19.45 40.55
C GLN A 145 -16.75 18.67 41.34
N ARG A 146 -16.27 17.54 40.80
CA ARG A 146 -14.86 17.18 40.54
C ARG A 146 -14.62 15.67 40.59
N GLY A 147 -14.25 15.10 39.44
CA GLY A 147 -13.05 14.27 39.34
C GLY A 147 -12.98 12.94 40.09
N GLU A 148 -14.05 12.16 40.13
CA GLU A 148 -14.03 10.70 40.34
C GLU A 148 -15.14 10.11 39.45
N ALA A 149 -14.90 8.98 38.78
CA ALA A 149 -15.94 8.31 38.00
C ALA A 149 -17.01 7.82 38.96
N ALA A 150 -18.17 8.49 38.97
CA ALA A 150 -19.18 8.26 39.99
C ALA A 150 -19.62 6.79 39.98
N ALA A 151 -19.55 6.14 41.14
CA ALA A 151 -20.29 4.91 41.36
C ALA A 151 -21.75 5.23 41.07
N LEU A 152 -22.29 4.65 39.99
CA LEU A 152 -23.63 4.93 39.49
C LEU A 152 -24.63 4.59 40.60
N ALA A 153 -25.14 5.63 41.27
CA ALA A 153 -26.23 5.51 42.23
C ALA A 153 -27.54 5.29 41.46
N VAL A 154 -27.68 4.06 40.95
CA VAL A 154 -28.77 3.63 40.09
C VAL A 154 -30.11 3.74 40.82
N PRO A 155 -31.08 4.52 40.31
CA PRO A 155 -32.45 4.45 40.78
C PRO A 155 -33.06 3.07 40.45
N PRO A 156 -33.84 2.46 41.36
CA PRO A 156 -34.40 1.13 41.13
C PRO A 156 -35.31 1.09 39.90
N VAL A 157 -35.35 -0.08 39.25
CA VAL A 157 -36.17 -0.36 38.06
C VAL A 157 -37.61 0.12 38.23
N GLN A 158 -38.10 0.89 37.26
CA GLN A 158 -39.49 1.35 37.21
C GLN A 158 -40.27 0.59 36.13
N CYS A 159 -40.34 -0.74 36.24
CA CYS A 159 -41.29 -1.53 35.46
C CYS A 159 -42.73 -1.20 35.86
N GLY A 160 -43.64 -1.15 34.88
CA GLY A 160 -45.02 -0.69 35.06
C GLY A 160 -45.27 0.76 34.64
N GLN A 161 -44.24 1.46 34.15
CA GLN A 161 -44.41 2.70 33.38
C GLN A 161 -44.49 2.35 31.89
N ASN A 162 -45.26 3.11 31.10
CA ASN A 162 -45.45 2.83 29.68
C ASN A 162 -44.92 3.98 28.82
N LEU A 163 -43.80 3.79 28.13
CA LEU A 163 -43.49 4.59 26.95
C LEU A 163 -44.25 4.01 25.78
N ARG A 164 -45.31 4.70 25.32
CA ARG A 164 -46.00 4.40 24.07
C ARG A 164 -45.39 5.24 22.96
N ALA A 165 -44.56 4.64 22.13
CA ALA A 165 -43.83 5.33 21.07
C ALA A 165 -44.37 4.94 19.69
N GLY A 166 -45.61 5.36 19.38
CA GLY A 166 -46.22 5.19 18.06
C GLY A 166 -46.09 3.78 17.48
N ALA A 167 -45.51 3.66 16.29
CA ALA A 167 -45.28 2.40 15.60
C ALA A 167 -43.91 1.73 15.89
N ILE A 168 -43.12 2.22 16.85
CA ILE A 168 -41.93 1.50 17.33
C ILE A 168 -42.21 0.63 18.56
N GLY A 169 -43.42 0.71 19.13
CA GLY A 169 -43.91 -0.21 20.16
C GLY A 169 -44.32 0.45 21.49
N THR A 170 -44.57 -0.40 22.49
CA THR A 170 -44.78 0.01 23.89
C THR A 170 -43.71 -0.62 24.76
N PHE A 171 -43.11 0.17 25.65
CA PHE A 171 -42.02 -0.27 26.54
C PHE A 171 -42.44 -0.11 28.00
N HIS A 172 -42.28 -1.19 28.77
CA HIS A 172 -42.86 -1.36 30.10
C HIS A 172 -41.88 -1.14 31.25
N CYS A 173 -40.58 -1.14 30.98
CA CYS A 173 -39.52 -0.93 31.97
C CYS A 173 -38.63 0.24 31.58
N ARG A 174 -38.29 1.06 32.58
CA ARG A 174 -37.39 2.20 32.46
C ARG A 174 -36.21 2.08 33.42
N HIS A 175 -35.03 2.36 32.91
CA HIS A 175 -33.80 2.61 33.65
C HIS A 175 -33.28 4.02 33.33
N LEU A 176 -32.76 4.73 34.34
CA LEU A 176 -32.26 6.09 34.23
C LEU A 176 -30.80 6.14 34.67
N THR A 177 -29.96 6.75 33.85
CA THR A 177 -28.55 7.00 34.15
C THR A 177 -28.31 8.51 34.36
N ALA A 178 -27.06 8.99 34.34
CA ALA A 178 -26.77 10.43 34.38
C ALA A 178 -27.29 11.13 33.11
N ASN A 179 -27.08 10.52 31.94
CA ASN A 179 -27.30 11.16 30.64
C ASN A 179 -28.31 10.45 29.72
N PHE A 180 -28.77 9.24 30.07
CA PHE A 180 -29.67 8.44 29.25
C PHE A 180 -30.98 8.08 29.96
N GLU A 181 -32.04 7.97 29.17
CA GLU A 181 -33.34 7.42 29.54
C GLU A 181 -33.58 6.13 28.74
N ILE A 182 -33.39 4.97 29.37
CA ILE A 182 -33.38 3.67 28.70
C ILE A 182 -34.70 2.95 28.93
N TRP A 183 -35.36 2.55 27.84
CA TRP A 183 -36.64 1.84 27.85
C TRP A 183 -36.51 0.46 27.19
N TYR A 184 -37.12 -0.55 27.82
CA TYR A 184 -37.04 -1.95 27.38
C TYR A 184 -38.25 -2.76 27.85
N ASN A 185 -38.37 -4.01 27.34
CA ASN A 185 -39.35 -5.00 27.76
C ASN A 185 -38.67 -6.27 28.26
N LEU A 186 -39.21 -6.86 29.33
CA LEU A 186 -38.77 -8.15 29.88
C LEU A 186 -39.55 -9.35 29.31
N ASP A 187 -40.69 -9.06 28.68
CA ASP A 187 -41.66 -10.01 28.16
C ASP A 187 -42.30 -9.49 26.85
N GLY A 188 -43.18 -10.28 26.25
CA GLY A 188 -43.80 -9.95 24.96
C GLY A 188 -42.86 -10.17 23.76
N PRO A 189 -43.10 -9.51 22.62
CA PRO A 189 -42.23 -9.61 21.44
C PRO A 189 -40.93 -8.82 21.67
N ARG A 190 -39.80 -9.39 21.20
CA ARG A 190 -38.46 -8.76 21.23
C ARG A 190 -38.01 -8.32 22.64
N PRO A 191 -38.14 -9.17 23.69
CA PRO A 191 -37.71 -8.80 25.04
C PRO A 191 -36.18 -8.79 25.12
N VAL A 192 -35.62 -7.93 25.96
CA VAL A 192 -34.19 -8.03 26.31
C VAL A 192 -33.97 -9.20 27.25
N ASN A 193 -32.83 -9.89 27.12
CA ASN A 193 -32.55 -11.02 28.00
C ASN A 193 -32.43 -10.55 29.45
N SER A 194 -33.29 -11.07 30.33
CA SER A 194 -33.38 -10.66 31.73
C SER A 194 -32.24 -11.20 32.60
N TYR A 195 -31.55 -12.27 32.17
CA TYR A 195 -30.46 -12.89 32.91
C TYR A 195 -29.51 -13.66 31.98
N ASP A 196 -28.20 -13.39 32.06
CA ASP A 196 -27.19 -14.05 31.23
C ASP A 196 -26.10 -14.78 32.02
N GLY A 197 -26.13 -14.74 33.35
CA GLY A 197 -25.23 -15.53 34.20
C GLY A 197 -24.93 -14.89 35.56
N ALA A 198 -24.12 -15.59 36.35
CA ALA A 198 -23.53 -15.03 37.56
C ALA A 198 -22.45 -14.00 37.17
N VAL A 199 -22.50 -12.82 37.78
CA VAL A 199 -21.55 -11.73 37.50
C VAL A 199 -20.20 -12.02 38.16
N THR A 200 -19.35 -12.82 37.49
CA THR A 200 -17.97 -13.11 37.96
C THR A 200 -16.90 -12.23 37.32
N ASP A 201 -17.19 -11.65 36.15
CA ASP A 201 -16.17 -11.09 35.25
C ASP A 201 -16.31 -9.56 35.03
N PHE A 202 -17.22 -8.88 35.75
CA PHE A 202 -17.49 -7.44 35.58
C PHE A 202 -17.45 -6.66 36.89
N ARG A 203 -17.24 -5.33 36.76
CA ARG A 203 -17.09 -4.35 37.85
C ARG A 203 -17.82 -4.72 39.14
N GLU A 204 -17.10 -4.61 40.27
CA GLU A 204 -17.71 -4.33 41.57
C GLU A 204 -18.62 -3.11 41.44
N GLY A 205 -19.94 -3.33 41.31
CA GLY A 205 -20.89 -2.26 40.98
C GLY A 205 -22.10 -2.67 40.13
N ILE A 206 -22.06 -3.81 39.41
CA ILE A 206 -23.31 -4.41 38.91
C ILE A 206 -24.02 -5.06 40.11
N ALA A 207 -25.06 -4.39 40.60
CA ALA A 207 -25.88 -4.87 41.69
C ALA A 207 -26.98 -5.80 41.18
N ASP A 208 -27.37 -6.78 42.01
CA ASP A 208 -28.64 -7.50 41.88
C ASP A 208 -29.79 -6.56 42.33
N ASP A 209 -30.03 -5.54 41.50
CA ASP A 209 -31.00 -4.45 41.72
C ASP A 209 -32.30 -4.63 40.91
N GLY A 210 -32.42 -5.75 40.21
CA GLY A 210 -33.55 -6.11 39.34
C GLY A 210 -33.47 -5.58 37.91
N ILE A 211 -32.43 -4.82 37.53
CA ILE A 211 -32.16 -4.51 36.12
C ILE A 211 -31.52 -5.74 35.46
N PRO A 212 -31.86 -6.08 34.21
CA PRO A 212 -31.10 -7.06 33.44
C PRO A 212 -29.62 -6.63 33.28
N ASN A 213 -28.68 -7.54 33.56
CA ASN A 213 -27.25 -7.32 33.36
C ASN A 213 -26.92 -6.70 31.99
N TYR A 214 -27.61 -7.16 30.93
CA TYR A 214 -27.49 -6.65 29.57
C TYR A 214 -27.80 -5.14 29.47
N ILE A 215 -28.85 -4.67 30.13
CA ILE A 215 -29.21 -3.25 30.18
C ILE A 215 -28.20 -2.46 31.01
N GLN A 216 -27.72 -2.99 32.14
CA GLN A 216 -26.68 -2.33 32.96
C GLN A 216 -25.37 -2.18 32.18
N ARG A 217 -24.95 -3.19 31.42
CA ARG A 217 -23.75 -3.13 30.57
C ARG A 217 -23.90 -2.11 29.46
N ALA A 218 -25.02 -2.13 28.73
CA ALA A 218 -25.30 -1.12 27.71
C ALA A 218 -25.34 0.30 28.31
N ALA A 219 -25.96 0.48 29.47
CA ALA A 219 -25.97 1.75 30.21
C ALA A 219 -24.56 2.26 30.53
N VAL A 220 -23.66 1.39 30.98
CA VAL A 220 -22.24 1.72 31.21
C VAL A 220 -21.54 2.10 29.90
N SER A 221 -21.74 1.34 28.82
CA SER A 221 -21.18 1.66 27.49
C SER A 221 -21.65 3.02 26.97
N PHE A 222 -22.92 3.36 27.13
CA PHE A 222 -23.49 4.64 26.69
C PHE A 222 -22.89 5.82 27.45
N GLU A 223 -22.76 5.72 28.77
CA GLU A 223 -22.14 6.76 29.59
C GLU A 223 -20.64 6.90 29.29
N MET A 224 -19.91 5.79 29.18
CA MET A 224 -18.49 5.80 28.85
C MET A 224 -18.23 6.38 27.46
N ALA A 225 -19.05 6.05 26.45
CA ALA A 225 -18.99 6.69 25.13
C ALA A 225 -19.16 8.21 25.23
N LEU A 226 -20.23 8.67 25.88
CA LEU A 226 -20.53 10.11 25.98
C LEU A 226 -19.45 10.88 26.75
N ASP A 227 -18.92 10.32 27.84
CA ASP A 227 -17.81 10.90 28.58
C ASP A 227 -16.54 10.96 27.73
N THR A 228 -16.18 9.88 27.02
CA THR A 228 -15.03 9.84 26.10
C THR A 228 -15.16 10.89 24.99
N TYR A 229 -16.31 10.97 24.32
CA TYR A 229 -16.50 11.90 23.20
C TYR A 229 -16.52 13.36 23.69
N THR A 230 -17.06 13.61 24.89
CA THR A 230 -16.98 14.91 25.55
C THR A 230 -15.54 15.25 25.95
N ALA A 231 -14.72 14.27 26.37
CA ALA A 231 -13.30 14.46 26.70
C ALA A 231 -12.43 14.73 25.45
N LEU A 232 -12.76 14.12 24.30
CA LEU A 232 -12.24 14.49 22.97
C LEU A 232 -12.70 15.90 22.53
N GLY A 233 -13.59 16.53 23.30
CA GLY A 233 -14.03 17.91 23.14
C GLY A 233 -15.15 18.09 22.12
N TYR A 234 -15.88 17.04 21.77
CA TYR A 234 -17.08 17.18 20.96
C TYR A 234 -18.22 17.88 21.74
N ARG A 235 -19.07 18.61 21.01
CA ARG A 235 -20.27 19.25 21.56
C ARG A 235 -21.33 18.19 21.86
N ARG A 236 -21.81 18.15 23.10
CA ARG A 236 -22.96 17.34 23.48
C ARG A 236 -24.26 17.94 22.92
N PRO A 237 -25.19 17.14 22.36
CA PRO A 237 -26.52 17.60 22.01
C PRO A 237 -27.38 17.86 23.26
N GLY A 238 -27.69 19.13 23.51
CA GLY A 238 -28.67 19.57 24.50
C GLY A 238 -28.33 19.27 25.97
N THR A 239 -29.28 19.60 26.85
CA THR A 239 -29.22 19.32 28.30
C THR A 239 -30.11 18.15 28.73
N ASP A 240 -30.97 17.67 27.83
CA ASP A 240 -31.90 16.59 28.11
C ASP A 240 -31.20 15.22 28.07
N LYS A 241 -31.87 14.18 28.60
CA LYS A 241 -31.39 12.81 28.52
C LYS A 241 -31.64 12.23 27.13
N ILE A 242 -30.64 11.56 26.57
CA ILE A 242 -30.76 10.82 25.32
C ILE A 242 -31.72 9.65 25.54
N LEU A 243 -32.72 9.50 24.65
CA LEU A 243 -33.61 8.34 24.68
C LEU A 243 -32.86 7.11 24.19
N VAL A 244 -32.99 5.98 24.88
CA VAL A 244 -32.62 4.67 24.32
C VAL A 244 -33.83 3.75 24.38
N VAL A 245 -34.11 3.06 23.28
CA VAL A 245 -35.20 2.09 23.18
C VAL A 245 -34.65 0.75 22.73
N PHE A 246 -34.80 -0.29 23.55
CA PHE A 246 -34.40 -1.66 23.22
C PHE A 246 -35.57 -2.48 22.68
N GLY A 247 -35.31 -3.19 21.59
CA GLY A 247 -36.28 -4.05 20.90
C GLY A 247 -37.39 -3.36 20.11
N PRO A 248 -37.26 -2.11 19.58
CA PRO A 248 -38.36 -1.46 18.86
C PRO A 248 -38.76 -2.21 17.60
N GLU A 249 -40.04 -2.11 17.24
CA GLU A 249 -40.56 -2.63 15.97
C GLU A 249 -39.86 -1.94 14.79
N GLY A 250 -39.30 -2.73 13.87
CA GLY A 250 -38.55 -2.23 12.69
C GLY A 250 -37.03 -2.05 12.87
N ALA A 251 -36.45 -2.37 14.03
CA ALA A 251 -35.00 -2.59 14.14
C ALA A 251 -34.67 -4.09 13.94
N GLY A 252 -33.46 -4.44 13.50
CA GLY A 252 -32.99 -5.83 13.56
C GLY A 252 -32.89 -6.37 14.99
N ALA A 253 -32.51 -7.64 15.12
CA ALA A 253 -32.27 -8.23 16.44
C ALA A 253 -30.95 -7.74 17.05
N HIS A 254 -29.92 -7.55 16.21
CA HIS A 254 -28.55 -7.24 16.61
C HIS A 254 -28.11 -5.80 16.28
N ASP A 255 -28.99 -5.03 15.65
CA ASP A 255 -28.63 -3.78 15.00
C ASP A 255 -28.72 -2.58 15.96
N GLY A 256 -27.93 -1.55 15.70
CA GLY A 256 -28.13 -0.21 16.24
C GLY A 256 -28.72 0.71 15.17
N PHE A 257 -29.44 1.75 15.60
CA PHE A 257 -29.79 2.87 14.73
C PHE A 257 -30.08 4.16 15.51
N THR A 258 -29.37 5.22 15.16
CA THR A 258 -29.61 6.57 15.66
C THR A 258 -30.31 7.41 14.59
N PRO A 259 -31.61 7.66 14.72
CA PRO A 259 -32.31 8.64 13.88
C PRO A 259 -31.75 10.06 14.11
N PRO A 260 -31.72 10.92 13.06
CA PRO A 260 -31.36 12.32 13.21
C PRO A 260 -32.19 13.02 14.29
N THR A 261 -31.52 13.80 15.14
CA THR A 261 -32.15 14.43 16.31
C THR A 261 -33.32 15.36 15.91
N ASP A 262 -33.21 16.04 14.77
CA ASP A 262 -34.26 16.94 14.25
C ASP A 262 -35.58 16.20 13.94
N LEU A 263 -35.52 14.98 13.42
CA LEU A 263 -36.69 14.15 13.05
C LEU A 263 -37.58 13.85 14.26
N ILE A 264 -36.98 13.57 15.41
CA ILE A 264 -37.67 13.12 16.63
C ILE A 264 -37.88 14.29 17.61
N GLY A 265 -37.15 15.39 17.43
CA GLY A 265 -37.13 16.53 18.36
C GLY A 265 -36.47 16.23 19.70
N ARG A 266 -35.77 15.09 19.81
CA ARG A 266 -34.93 14.66 20.93
C ARG A 266 -33.92 13.63 20.43
N SER A 267 -32.68 13.70 20.92
CA SER A 267 -31.66 12.69 20.60
C SER A 267 -32.11 11.32 21.11
N SER A 268 -32.08 10.33 20.21
CA SER A 268 -32.66 9.01 20.43
C SER A 268 -31.81 7.93 19.78
N ILE A 269 -31.66 6.80 20.45
CA ILE A 269 -30.95 5.60 19.98
C ILE A 269 -31.94 4.43 20.02
N PHE A 270 -32.02 3.67 18.93
CA PHE A 270 -32.79 2.44 18.85
C PHE A 270 -31.83 1.25 18.79
N MET A 271 -31.98 0.32 19.73
CA MET A 271 -31.13 -0.87 19.85
C MET A 271 -31.97 -2.12 19.61
N GLY A 272 -31.42 -3.06 18.84
CA GLY A 272 -31.91 -4.43 18.80
C GLY A 272 -31.93 -5.05 20.20
N HIS A 273 -32.90 -5.93 20.44
CA HIS A 273 -33.04 -6.63 21.73
C HIS A 273 -31.90 -7.63 22.03
N GLN A 274 -31.00 -7.85 21.07
CA GLN A 274 -29.79 -8.67 21.12
C GLN A 274 -28.59 -7.96 20.46
N ALA A 275 -28.62 -6.62 20.35
CA ALA A 275 -27.49 -5.84 19.83
C ALA A 275 -26.26 -5.95 20.73
N ASP A 276 -25.06 -5.73 20.20
CA ASP A 276 -23.86 -5.79 21.02
C ASP A 276 -23.84 -4.61 22.01
N GLU A 277 -23.88 -4.94 23.29
CA GLU A 277 -24.01 -3.95 24.36
C GLU A 277 -22.74 -3.12 24.58
N TRP A 278 -21.68 -3.37 23.79
CA TRP A 278 -20.37 -2.76 23.92
C TRP A 278 -19.99 -1.88 22.73
N SER A 279 -20.02 -2.42 21.52
CA SER A 279 -19.50 -1.75 20.32
C SER A 279 -20.62 -0.97 19.67
N THR A 280 -21.73 -1.64 19.30
CA THR A 280 -22.93 -0.99 18.77
C THR A 280 -23.46 0.09 19.71
N ALA A 281 -23.46 -0.15 21.02
CA ALA A 281 -23.87 0.86 22.00
C ALA A 281 -23.03 2.15 21.95
N ARG A 282 -21.70 2.04 21.77
CA ARG A 282 -20.78 3.19 21.69
C ARG A 282 -20.86 3.88 20.32
N HIS A 283 -21.02 3.11 19.25
CA HIS A 283 -21.22 3.56 17.87
C HIS A 283 -22.42 4.50 17.76
N GLU A 284 -23.57 4.06 18.27
CA GLU A 284 -24.80 4.86 18.23
C GLU A 284 -24.72 6.16 19.04
N VAL A 285 -23.98 6.18 20.16
CA VAL A 285 -23.75 7.42 20.90
C VAL A 285 -22.92 8.41 20.07
N PHE A 286 -22.02 7.95 19.19
CA PHE A 286 -21.28 8.86 18.34
C PHE A 286 -22.15 9.43 17.21
N HIS A 287 -23.08 8.66 16.64
CA HIS A 287 -24.11 9.21 15.74
C HIS A 287 -24.91 10.33 16.42
N VAL A 288 -25.28 10.18 17.70
CA VAL A 288 -25.94 11.25 18.48
C VAL A 288 -25.06 12.52 18.55
N ILE A 289 -23.74 12.37 18.71
CA ILE A 289 -22.78 13.50 18.66
C ILE A 289 -22.71 14.10 17.25
N GLN A 290 -22.56 13.29 16.19
CA GLN A 290 -22.47 13.77 14.80
C GLN A 290 -23.68 14.59 14.38
N TYR A 291 -24.90 14.21 14.80
CA TYR A 291 -26.09 15.02 14.53
C TYR A 291 -26.07 16.40 15.19
N ALA A 292 -25.29 16.60 16.26
CA ALA A 292 -25.06 17.93 16.85
C ALA A 292 -24.14 18.83 16.00
N TYR A 293 -23.58 18.31 14.90
CA TYR A 293 -22.74 19.01 13.92
C TYR A 293 -23.36 19.00 12.50
N LYS A 294 -24.59 18.51 12.35
CA LYS A 294 -25.29 18.52 11.07
C LYS A 294 -26.16 19.78 10.98
N PRO A 295 -25.93 20.69 10.01
CA PRO A 295 -26.71 21.92 9.96
C PRO A 295 -28.19 21.62 9.65
N PRO A 296 -29.18 22.25 10.34
CA PRO A 296 -30.62 21.97 10.20
C PRO A 296 -31.23 22.22 8.81
N ARG A 297 -30.43 22.64 7.82
CA ARG A 297 -30.86 22.91 6.43
C ARG A 297 -30.47 21.80 5.45
N SER A 298 -29.73 20.79 5.90
CA SER A 298 -28.99 19.86 5.04
C SER A 298 -29.83 18.75 4.38
N ILE A 299 -30.88 18.22 5.04
CA ILE A 299 -31.66 17.09 4.48
C ILE A 299 -32.52 17.54 3.27
N ALA A 300 -32.84 18.83 3.14
CA ALA A 300 -33.66 19.36 2.04
C ALA A 300 -32.86 19.73 0.78
N ASN A 301 -31.58 20.08 0.92
CA ASN A 301 -30.77 20.68 -0.14
C ASN A 301 -29.64 19.77 -0.66
N ILE A 302 -29.51 18.55 -0.14
CA ILE A 302 -28.44 17.61 -0.51
C ILE A 302 -29.04 16.30 -1.05
N PRO A 303 -29.68 16.30 -2.23
CA PRO A 303 -29.65 15.11 -3.06
C PRO A 303 -28.24 15.07 -3.72
N GLY A 304 -27.58 13.90 -3.66
CA GLY A 304 -26.13 13.78 -3.90
C GLY A 304 -25.33 13.50 -2.61
N ASN A 305 -24.75 14.54 -2.00
CA ASN A 305 -23.64 14.44 -1.03
C ASN A 305 -24.00 13.76 0.32
N LEU A 306 -25.27 13.35 0.53
CA LEU A 306 -25.65 12.50 1.67
C LEU A 306 -24.93 11.15 1.66
N ILE A 307 -24.65 10.59 0.48
CA ILE A 307 -24.02 9.26 0.35
C ILE A 307 -22.58 9.27 0.89
N PRO A 308 -21.66 10.15 0.44
CA PRO A 308 -20.34 10.34 1.05
C PRO A 308 -20.39 10.66 2.55
N LEU A 309 -21.31 11.54 2.97
CA LEU A 309 -21.43 11.93 4.37
C LEU A 309 -21.83 10.75 5.26
N GLN A 310 -22.73 9.87 4.81
CA GLN A 310 -23.07 8.65 5.54
C GLN A 310 -21.87 7.70 5.65
N ALA A 311 -21.03 7.56 4.62
CA ALA A 311 -19.82 6.76 4.72
C ALA A 311 -18.87 7.28 5.82
N TRP A 312 -18.62 8.60 5.84
CA TRP A 312 -17.82 9.25 6.88
C TRP A 312 -18.46 9.19 8.28
N MET A 313 -19.79 9.21 8.37
CA MET A 313 -20.52 9.00 9.62
C MET A 313 -20.23 7.61 10.20
N GLU A 314 -20.43 6.53 9.44
CA GLU A 314 -20.16 5.18 9.94
C GLU A 314 -18.65 4.98 10.24
N SER A 315 -17.75 5.44 9.36
CA SER A 315 -16.30 5.33 9.58
C SER A 315 -15.86 6.01 10.88
N THR A 316 -16.38 7.22 11.17
CA THR A 316 -16.01 7.93 12.39
C THR A 316 -16.77 7.45 13.62
N ALA A 317 -17.91 6.78 13.48
CA ALA A 317 -18.60 6.11 14.60
C ALA A 317 -17.87 4.83 15.04
N GLU A 318 -17.25 4.08 14.12
CA GLU A 318 -16.37 2.96 14.46
C GLU A 318 -15.04 3.43 15.05
N TRP A 319 -14.43 4.50 14.50
CA TRP A 319 -13.28 5.18 15.13
C TRP A 319 -13.62 5.60 16.56
N ALA A 320 -14.72 6.31 16.77
CA ALA A 320 -15.14 6.74 18.10
C ALA A 320 -15.40 5.54 19.03
N THR A 321 -15.98 4.45 18.51
CA THR A 321 -16.11 3.19 19.24
C THR A 321 -14.75 2.68 19.69
N HIS A 322 -13.73 2.65 18.81
CA HIS A 322 -12.36 2.33 19.20
C HIS A 322 -11.85 3.24 20.32
N GLN A 323 -11.99 4.56 20.18
CA GLN A 323 -11.61 5.54 21.22
C GLN A 323 -12.26 5.27 22.58
N ALA A 324 -13.50 4.76 22.61
CA ALA A 324 -14.25 4.45 23.82
C ALA A 324 -14.06 3.00 24.35
N VAL A 325 -13.34 2.13 23.63
CA VAL A 325 -12.93 0.79 24.09
C VAL A 325 -11.44 0.66 24.42
N LYS A 326 -10.57 1.50 23.82
CA LYS A 326 -9.11 1.29 23.90
C LYS A 326 -8.57 1.28 25.32
N ASP A 327 -9.05 2.21 26.15
CA ASP A 327 -8.71 2.35 27.58
C ASP A 327 -9.70 1.64 28.54
N ASP A 328 -10.72 0.94 28.03
CA ASP A 328 -11.68 0.24 28.88
C ASP A 328 -11.13 -1.11 29.38
N THR A 329 -10.53 -1.07 30.58
CA THR A 329 -9.99 -2.24 31.30
C THR A 329 -11.04 -3.30 31.67
N TYR A 330 -12.33 -3.00 31.54
CA TYR A 330 -13.42 -3.92 31.88
C TYR A 330 -13.91 -4.72 30.69
N LEU A 331 -13.61 -4.31 29.45
CA LEU A 331 -13.93 -5.14 28.29
C LEU A 331 -13.12 -6.45 28.33
N PRO A 332 -13.78 -7.62 28.32
CA PRO A 332 -13.06 -8.88 28.28
C PRO A 332 -12.24 -8.94 26.99
N SER A 333 -10.98 -9.34 27.08
CA SER A 333 -10.06 -9.50 25.94
C SER A 333 -10.47 -10.59 24.93
N THR A 334 -11.66 -11.18 25.12
CA THR A 334 -12.37 -11.93 24.09
C THR A 334 -12.67 -11.01 22.90
N GLY A 335 -12.92 -11.59 21.72
CA GLY A 335 -12.99 -10.85 20.44
C GLY A 335 -13.99 -9.69 20.36
N LYS A 336 -14.88 -9.51 21.35
CA LYS A 336 -15.77 -8.35 21.48
C LYS A 336 -15.02 -7.01 21.51
N ARG A 337 -13.80 -6.92 22.07
CA ARG A 337 -13.02 -5.67 22.08
C ARG A 337 -12.77 -5.11 20.67
N TYR A 338 -12.55 -6.00 19.70
CA TYR A 338 -12.16 -5.63 18.33
C TYR A 338 -13.35 -5.65 17.34
N ALA A 339 -14.59 -5.67 17.83
CA ALA A 339 -15.75 -5.77 16.94
C ALA A 339 -15.92 -4.53 16.04
N TYR A 340 -15.43 -3.36 16.45
CA TYR A 340 -15.36 -2.15 15.60
C TYR A 340 -14.54 -2.38 14.32
N ALA A 341 -13.46 -3.18 14.42
CA ALA A 341 -12.58 -3.48 13.30
C ALA A 341 -13.11 -4.61 12.40
N SER A 342 -14.27 -5.20 12.70
CA SER A 342 -14.81 -6.38 12.00
C SER A 342 -14.93 -6.22 10.49
N ASN A 343 -15.17 -4.99 10.01
CA ASN A 343 -15.33 -4.66 8.60
C ASN A 343 -14.04 -4.10 7.94
N ILE A 344 -12.88 -4.10 8.61
CA ILE A 344 -11.62 -3.63 8.01
C ILE A 344 -11.26 -4.37 6.71
N THR A 345 -11.69 -5.63 6.59
CA THR A 345 -11.49 -6.48 5.41
C THR A 345 -12.36 -6.07 4.23
N ASP A 346 -13.51 -5.41 4.45
CA ASP A 346 -14.32 -4.87 3.35
C ASP A 346 -13.69 -3.61 2.76
N PHE A 347 -13.18 -2.73 3.62
CA PHE A 347 -12.48 -1.52 3.20
C PHE A 347 -11.13 -1.84 2.52
N LEU A 348 -10.22 -2.56 3.21
CA LEU A 348 -8.91 -2.92 2.64
C LEU A 348 -8.99 -4.05 1.60
N GLY A 349 -10.13 -4.75 1.50
CA GLY A 349 -10.43 -5.67 0.41
C GLY A 349 -10.84 -4.99 -0.90
N ARG A 350 -11.20 -3.70 -0.86
CA ARG A 350 -11.53 -2.87 -2.04
C ARG A 350 -10.92 -1.47 -1.90
N PRO A 351 -9.57 -1.37 -1.83
CA PRO A 351 -8.89 -0.10 -1.51
C PRO A 351 -8.98 0.93 -2.64
N HIS A 352 -9.31 0.49 -3.87
CA HIS A 352 -9.40 1.32 -5.07
C HIS A 352 -10.70 2.16 -5.14
N GLU A 353 -11.67 1.83 -4.30
CA GLU A 353 -12.89 2.62 -4.06
C GLU A 353 -12.56 3.81 -3.12
N SER A 354 -13.37 4.87 -3.20
CA SER A 354 -13.15 6.11 -2.46
C SER A 354 -13.12 5.89 -0.94
N ILE A 355 -12.35 6.70 -0.19
CA ILE A 355 -12.47 6.74 1.28
C ILE A 355 -13.91 7.04 1.75
N THR A 356 -14.72 7.73 0.92
CA THR A 356 -16.13 8.04 1.19
C THR A 356 -17.10 7.16 0.38
N HIS A 357 -16.66 6.03 -0.18
CA HIS A 357 -17.54 5.09 -0.88
C HIS A 357 -18.54 4.46 0.11
N TRP A 358 -19.80 4.34 -0.32
CA TRP A 358 -20.90 3.84 0.49
C TRP A 358 -21.62 2.71 -0.23
N ASP A 359 -21.49 1.50 0.31
CA ASP A 359 -22.11 0.29 -0.25
C ASP A 359 -23.64 0.27 -0.07
N GLY A 360 -24.17 1.14 0.80
CA GLY A 360 -25.57 1.17 1.24
C GLY A 360 -25.72 1.02 2.75
N LEU A 361 -26.93 1.22 3.28
CA LEU A 361 -27.21 1.05 4.71
C LEU A 361 -26.88 -0.39 5.19
N ALA A 362 -26.22 -0.48 6.34
CA ALA A 362 -25.79 -1.73 6.98
C ALA A 362 -24.89 -2.65 6.13
N GLN A 363 -24.13 -2.08 5.18
CA GLN A 363 -23.08 -2.78 4.41
C GLN A 363 -21.70 -2.51 5.01
N GLY A 364 -20.79 -3.49 5.01
CA GLY A 364 -19.58 -3.44 5.85
C GLY A 364 -18.57 -2.34 5.52
N ARG A 365 -18.38 -1.98 4.25
CA ARG A 365 -17.22 -1.17 3.81
C ARG A 365 -17.05 0.16 4.54
N GLN A 366 -18.12 0.94 4.70
CA GLN A 366 -18.02 2.25 5.37
C GLN A 366 -17.67 2.15 6.87
N TYR A 367 -17.98 1.05 7.54
CA TYR A 367 -17.56 0.79 8.91
C TYR A 367 -16.04 0.54 8.95
N GLY A 368 -15.51 -0.22 7.98
CA GLY A 368 -14.08 -0.48 7.83
C GLY A 368 -13.21 0.76 7.53
N GLY A 369 -13.82 1.87 7.11
CA GLY A 369 -13.13 3.14 6.85
C GLY A 369 -12.57 3.84 8.10
N PHE A 370 -12.87 3.35 9.31
CA PHE A 370 -12.32 3.87 10.57
C PHE A 370 -10.78 3.99 10.54
N VAL A 371 -10.08 3.08 9.84
CA VAL A 371 -8.61 3.08 9.72
C VAL A 371 -8.06 4.37 9.10
N PHE A 372 -8.86 5.08 8.29
CA PHE A 372 -8.49 6.40 7.77
C PHE A 372 -8.66 7.51 8.83
N ALA A 373 -9.66 7.41 9.71
CA ALA A 373 -9.81 8.32 10.84
C ALA A 373 -8.71 8.11 11.90
N GLU A 374 -8.32 6.85 12.16
CA GLU A 374 -7.14 6.53 13.00
C GLU A 374 -5.86 7.10 12.40
N PHE A 375 -5.65 6.98 11.08
CA PHE A 375 -4.53 7.62 10.41
C PHE A 375 -4.51 9.14 10.62
N LEU A 376 -5.65 9.83 10.46
CA LEU A 376 -5.72 11.28 10.72
C LEU A 376 -5.49 11.62 12.21
N GLU A 377 -5.91 10.77 13.16
CA GLU A 377 -5.61 10.93 14.58
C GLU A 377 -4.12 10.75 14.88
N GLU A 378 -3.48 9.66 14.46
CA GLU A 378 -2.06 9.46 14.74
C GLU A 378 -1.19 10.54 14.05
N ARG A 379 -1.62 11.02 12.88
CA ARG A 379 -0.91 12.02 12.09
C ARG A 379 -1.01 13.45 12.64
N PHE A 380 -2.18 13.86 13.13
CA PHE A 380 -2.48 15.26 13.50
C PHE A 380 -3.08 15.44 14.91
N GLY A 381 -3.26 14.34 15.64
CA GLY A 381 -4.02 14.26 16.89
C GLY A 381 -5.54 14.12 16.67
N ALA A 382 -6.25 13.54 17.65
CA ALA A 382 -7.70 13.30 17.60
C ALA A 382 -8.56 14.56 17.32
N VAL A 383 -7.98 15.76 17.47
CA VAL A 383 -8.59 17.04 17.07
C VAL A 383 -8.88 17.12 15.56
N ALA A 384 -8.18 16.37 14.71
CA ALA A 384 -8.39 16.38 13.27
C ALA A 384 -9.78 15.86 12.88
N VAL A 385 -10.19 14.71 13.39
CA VAL A 385 -11.53 14.14 13.16
C VAL A 385 -12.62 15.09 13.66
N ARG A 386 -12.41 15.72 14.83
CA ARG A 386 -13.34 16.72 15.37
C ARG A 386 -13.43 17.98 14.49
N LYS A 387 -12.31 18.48 13.98
CA LYS A 387 -12.25 19.63 13.07
C LYS A 387 -13.02 19.38 11.78
N VAL A 388 -13.02 18.16 11.25
CA VAL A 388 -13.86 17.78 10.10
C VAL A 388 -15.35 17.95 10.44
N TRP A 389 -15.79 17.48 11.60
CA TRP A 389 -17.17 17.69 12.07
C TRP A 389 -17.53 19.16 12.35
N GLU A 390 -16.65 19.93 12.99
CA GLU A 390 -16.80 21.38 13.18
C GLU A 390 -16.90 22.16 11.85
N ARG A 391 -16.22 21.66 10.81
CA ARG A 391 -16.23 22.25 9.48
C ARG A 391 -17.46 21.84 8.67
N ILE A 392 -17.96 20.61 8.81
CA ILE A 392 -19.27 20.17 8.27
C ILE A 392 -20.42 21.03 8.82
N ASP A 393 -20.41 21.33 10.12
CA ASP A 393 -21.42 22.18 10.80
C ASP A 393 -21.54 23.60 10.20
N THR A 394 -20.44 24.09 9.61
CA THR A 394 -20.33 25.46 9.08
C THR A 394 -20.23 25.54 7.56
N SER A 395 -20.23 24.41 6.86
CA SER A 395 -20.08 24.37 5.40
C SER A 395 -21.43 24.49 4.67
N GLU A 396 -21.43 25.18 3.53
CA GLU A 396 -22.56 25.17 2.59
C GLU A 396 -22.59 23.88 1.76
N ASP A 397 -21.42 23.26 1.55
CA ASP A 397 -21.26 21.94 0.96
C ASP A 397 -20.74 20.95 2.03
N ALA A 398 -21.58 20.00 2.43
CA ALA A 398 -21.25 19.01 3.46
C ALA A 398 -20.53 17.76 2.90
N ASP A 399 -19.92 17.84 1.71
CA ASP A 399 -19.06 16.77 1.20
C ASP A 399 -17.84 16.57 2.13
N PRO A 400 -17.71 15.39 2.77
CA PRO A 400 -16.62 15.14 3.71
C PRO A 400 -15.25 15.11 3.03
N GLY A 401 -15.13 14.76 1.74
CA GLY A 401 -13.86 14.77 1.03
C GLY A 401 -13.29 16.18 0.87
N LEU A 402 -14.15 17.13 0.48
CA LEU A 402 -13.78 18.55 0.44
C LEU A 402 -13.41 19.09 1.82
N VAL A 403 -14.19 18.72 2.85
CA VAL A 403 -13.94 19.18 4.22
C VAL A 403 -12.65 18.58 4.81
N ILE A 404 -12.39 17.29 4.61
CA ILE A 404 -11.15 16.62 5.04
C ILE A 404 -9.94 17.27 4.38
N SER A 405 -10.00 17.54 3.07
CA SER A 405 -8.93 18.25 2.35
C SER A 405 -8.66 19.63 2.94
N ALA A 406 -9.71 20.42 3.21
CA ALA A 406 -9.59 21.73 3.82
C ALA A 406 -9.00 21.67 5.25
N VAL A 407 -9.40 20.68 6.06
CA VAL A 407 -8.89 20.50 7.43
C VAL A 407 -7.42 20.05 7.43
N VAL A 408 -7.02 19.15 6.53
CA VAL A 408 -5.60 18.77 6.35
C VAL A 408 -4.75 19.98 5.92
N ALA A 409 -5.28 20.86 5.07
CA ALA A 409 -4.63 22.12 4.71
C ALA A 409 -4.51 23.10 5.89
N GLU A 410 -5.55 23.23 6.72
CA GLU A 410 -5.49 24.02 7.98
C GLU A 410 -4.48 23.47 8.99
N LEU A 411 -4.25 22.15 8.98
CA LEU A 411 -3.28 21.45 9.83
C LEU A 411 -1.84 21.49 9.26
N GLY A 412 -1.64 22.12 8.11
CA GLY A 412 -0.31 22.41 7.56
C GLY A 412 0.25 21.36 6.60
N SER A 413 -0.60 20.46 6.07
CA SER A 413 -0.21 19.49 5.03
C SER A 413 -1.09 19.63 3.78
N SER A 414 -1.05 18.64 2.88
CA SER A 414 -1.94 18.55 1.71
C SER A 414 -2.54 17.17 1.60
N ILE A 415 -3.82 17.06 1.20
CA ILE A 415 -4.51 15.77 1.12
C ILE A 415 -3.79 14.79 0.18
N VAL A 416 -3.19 15.28 -0.93
CA VAL A 416 -2.44 14.44 -1.86
C VAL A 416 -1.25 13.76 -1.17
N HIS A 417 -0.49 14.49 -0.35
CA HIS A 417 0.63 13.92 0.42
C HIS A 417 0.14 12.93 1.48
N GLU A 418 -0.89 13.30 2.25
CA GLU A 418 -1.40 12.44 3.32
C GLU A 418 -2.04 11.15 2.79
N MET A 419 -2.58 11.17 1.56
CA MET A 419 -3.16 9.97 0.96
C MET A 419 -2.13 9.04 0.32
N ILE A 420 -0.99 9.58 -0.14
CA ILE A 420 0.21 8.77 -0.42
C ILE A 420 0.66 8.07 0.86
N ASP A 421 0.84 8.82 1.95
CA ASP A 421 1.28 8.28 3.24
C ASP A 421 0.29 7.23 3.78
N PHE A 422 -1.02 7.46 3.69
CA PHE A 422 -2.05 6.50 4.08
C PHE A 422 -2.03 5.22 3.23
N GLY A 423 -1.90 5.34 1.90
CA GLY A 423 -1.80 4.19 1.00
C GLY A 423 -0.59 3.32 1.33
N ILE A 424 0.56 3.93 1.62
CA ILE A 424 1.77 3.19 2.02
C ILE A 424 1.61 2.60 3.43
N ALA A 425 1.09 3.36 4.39
CA ALA A 425 0.92 2.92 5.78
C ALA A 425 -0.06 1.74 5.89
N THR A 426 -1.22 1.80 5.23
CA THR A 426 -2.21 0.70 5.22
C THR A 426 -1.70 -0.53 4.47
N TYR A 427 -0.93 -0.33 3.41
CA TYR A 427 -0.28 -1.42 2.70
C TYR A 427 0.76 -2.16 3.54
N GLN A 428 1.43 -1.44 4.44
CA GLN A 428 2.44 -1.97 5.36
C GLN A 428 1.90 -2.35 6.74
N LEU A 429 0.59 -2.22 6.99
CA LEU A 429 -0.04 -2.32 8.31
C LEU A 429 0.43 -3.53 9.14
N CYS A 430 0.53 -4.71 8.52
CA CYS A 430 0.92 -5.96 9.19
C CYS A 430 2.42 -6.27 9.12
N GLY A 431 3.21 -5.36 8.56
CA GLY A 431 4.65 -5.52 8.35
C GLY A 431 5.47 -4.81 9.41
N GLN A 432 5.92 -5.55 10.42
CA GLN A 432 6.98 -5.03 11.29
C GLN A 432 8.27 -4.82 10.49
N ALA A 433 8.78 -3.59 10.50
CA ALA A 433 10.01 -3.22 9.82
C ALA A 433 11.23 -3.99 10.38
N ARG A 434 11.66 -5.03 9.65
CA ARG A 434 12.80 -5.88 10.02
C ARG A 434 14.08 -5.46 9.30
N GLY A 435 14.63 -4.33 9.70
CA GLY A 435 15.87 -3.79 9.12
C GLY A 435 15.70 -3.27 7.69
N GLY A 436 16.82 -3.07 7.01
CA GLY A 436 16.92 -2.24 5.79
C GLY A 436 17.15 -0.76 6.13
N PRO A 437 17.28 0.12 5.13
CA PRO A 437 17.21 1.56 5.35
C PRO A 437 15.89 1.91 6.05
N SER A 438 15.91 2.84 6.99
CA SER A 438 14.65 3.46 7.46
C SER A 438 13.87 3.95 6.23
N PRO A 439 12.54 3.79 6.15
CA PRO A 439 11.70 4.24 5.03
C PRO A 439 11.69 5.77 4.76
N GLY A 440 12.69 6.53 5.20
CA GLY A 440 12.67 7.98 5.22
C GLY A 440 11.62 8.49 6.20
N ALA A 441 10.89 9.53 5.78
CA ALA A 441 9.82 10.16 6.55
C ALA A 441 8.44 9.48 6.37
N VAL A 442 8.38 8.31 5.72
CA VAL A 442 7.13 7.58 5.48
C VAL A 442 6.45 7.22 6.80
N PHE A 443 5.16 7.57 6.87
CA PHE A 443 4.34 7.36 8.04
C PHE A 443 4.01 5.87 8.26
N HIS A 444 3.92 5.47 9.52
CA HIS A 444 3.45 4.16 9.94
C HIS A 444 2.40 4.33 11.02
N LEU A 445 1.28 3.60 10.89
CA LEU A 445 0.32 3.43 11.97
C LEU A 445 0.99 2.65 13.12
N THR A 446 0.76 3.09 14.35
CA THR A 446 1.38 2.58 15.58
C THR A 446 0.38 2.09 16.61
N ASP A 447 -0.92 2.13 16.29
CA ASP A 447 -1.99 1.69 17.16
C ASP A 447 -1.80 0.27 17.75
N PRO A 448 -2.02 0.07 19.07
CA PRO A 448 -1.80 -1.22 19.73
C PRO A 448 -2.74 -2.35 19.27
N ASP A 449 -3.90 -2.04 18.67
CA ASP A 449 -4.86 -3.04 18.20
C ASP A 449 -4.52 -3.56 16.77
N ILE A 450 -3.53 -2.99 16.07
CA ILE A 450 -3.04 -3.45 14.74
C ILE A 450 -2.84 -4.98 14.63
N PRO A 451 -2.26 -5.69 15.62
CA PRO A 451 -2.13 -7.15 15.53
C PRO A 451 -3.47 -7.89 15.42
N ALA A 452 -4.54 -7.36 16.01
CA ALA A 452 -5.89 -7.91 15.89
C ALA A 452 -6.51 -7.58 14.51
N TRP A 453 -6.30 -6.36 14.00
CA TRP A 453 -6.70 -5.99 12.64
C TRP A 453 -6.03 -6.90 11.60
N CYS A 454 -4.76 -7.23 11.80
CA CYS A 454 -4.01 -8.15 10.95
C CYS A 454 -4.51 -9.61 11.03
N ASP A 455 -4.96 -10.08 12.19
CA ASP A 455 -5.61 -11.40 12.31
C ASP A 455 -6.95 -11.45 11.55
N LEU A 456 -7.72 -10.35 11.52
CA LEU A 456 -8.91 -10.23 10.67
C LEU A 456 -8.56 -10.27 9.18
N LEU A 457 -7.60 -9.43 8.75
CA LEU A 457 -7.11 -9.40 7.37
C LEU A 457 -6.54 -10.77 6.92
N GLY A 458 -5.92 -11.52 7.84
CA GLY A 458 -5.34 -12.84 7.57
C GLY A 458 -6.36 -13.96 7.36
N ARG A 459 -7.63 -13.71 7.69
CA ARG A 459 -8.74 -14.67 7.51
C ARG A 459 -9.56 -14.39 6.24
N ASP A 460 -9.46 -13.19 5.68
CA ASP A 460 -10.21 -12.79 4.49
C ASP A 460 -9.41 -13.04 3.21
N THR A 461 -10.00 -13.75 2.24
CA THR A 461 -9.31 -14.15 1.01
C THR A 461 -8.95 -13.01 0.08
N ARG A 462 -9.56 -11.81 0.23
CA ARG A 462 -9.23 -10.60 -0.53
C ARG A 462 -7.89 -10.00 -0.10
N THR A 463 -7.54 -10.15 1.17
CA THR A 463 -6.36 -9.51 1.80
C THR A 463 -5.25 -10.52 2.16
N ALA A 464 -5.64 -11.75 2.50
CA ALA A 464 -4.77 -12.91 2.73
C ALA A 464 -4.47 -13.72 1.45
N ALA A 465 -4.63 -13.12 0.26
CA ALA A 465 -4.44 -13.78 -1.03
C ALA A 465 -3.12 -14.57 -1.10
N ALA A 466 -3.12 -15.72 -1.78
CA ALA A 466 -2.02 -16.69 -1.79
C ALA A 466 -0.71 -16.08 -2.34
N ASP A 467 0.14 -15.63 -1.41
CA ASP A 467 1.24 -14.73 -1.69
C ASP A 467 2.57 -15.48 -1.87
N PRO A 468 3.37 -15.13 -2.89
CA PRO A 468 4.78 -15.52 -2.95
C PRO A 468 5.69 -14.78 -1.94
N PHE A 469 5.26 -13.67 -1.32
CA PHE A 469 5.86 -13.18 -0.07
C PHE A 469 5.40 -14.03 1.13
N PRO A 470 6.19 -14.13 2.22
CA PRO A 470 5.75 -14.85 3.42
C PRO A 470 4.41 -14.29 3.93
N ALA A 471 3.52 -15.18 4.38
CA ALA A 471 2.11 -14.95 4.65
C ALA A 471 1.83 -13.73 5.56
N MET A 472 1.73 -12.55 4.94
CA MET A 472 1.41 -11.28 5.57
C MET A 472 0.09 -10.76 5.02
N PRO A 473 -0.92 -10.54 5.87
CA PRO A 473 -2.17 -9.91 5.45
C PRO A 473 -1.93 -8.46 5.03
N ARG A 474 -2.44 -8.08 3.85
CA ARG A 474 -2.24 -6.75 3.25
C ARG A 474 -3.47 -6.38 2.43
N PRO A 475 -3.71 -5.11 2.07
CA PRO A 475 -4.81 -4.72 1.20
C PRO A 475 -4.85 -5.52 -0.12
N ALA A 476 -6.05 -5.60 -0.72
CA ALA A 476 -6.24 -6.28 -1.99
C ALA A 476 -5.38 -5.65 -3.09
N ARG A 477 -4.70 -6.50 -3.84
CA ARG A 477 -3.60 -6.13 -4.75
C ARG A 477 -3.53 -7.09 -5.94
N ASP A 478 -3.08 -6.59 -7.08
CA ASP A 478 -2.67 -7.44 -8.19
C ASP A 478 -1.28 -8.00 -7.93
N VAL A 479 -0.99 -9.24 -8.35
CA VAL A 479 0.31 -9.90 -8.13
C VAL A 479 0.81 -10.47 -9.45
N ARG A 480 1.93 -9.94 -9.93
CA ARG A 480 2.50 -10.21 -11.25
C ARG A 480 3.95 -10.64 -11.12
N LYS A 481 4.24 -11.84 -11.63
CA LYS A 481 5.61 -12.29 -11.86
C LYS A 481 6.01 -11.84 -13.25
N LEU A 482 7.13 -11.13 -13.36
CA LEU A 482 7.73 -10.76 -14.64
C LEU A 482 8.02 -12.04 -15.43
N SER A 483 7.70 -12.01 -16.72
CA SER A 483 8.08 -13.05 -17.67
C SER A 483 9.60 -13.07 -17.89
N GLY A 484 10.09 -14.10 -18.59
CA GLY A 484 11.50 -14.23 -18.97
C GLY A 484 12.02 -13.16 -19.95
N ASP A 485 11.16 -12.22 -20.38
CA ASP A 485 11.49 -11.02 -21.12
C ASP A 485 11.16 -9.72 -20.33
N GLY A 486 11.03 -9.80 -19.00
CA GLY A 486 10.91 -8.66 -18.10
C GLY A 486 9.61 -7.86 -18.18
N LYS A 487 8.56 -8.41 -18.80
CA LYS A 487 7.28 -7.72 -19.02
C LYS A 487 6.19 -8.17 -18.05
N ALA A 488 5.37 -7.20 -17.67
CA ALA A 488 4.04 -7.35 -17.08
C ALA A 488 3.21 -6.12 -17.44
N SER A 489 1.89 -6.25 -17.44
CA SER A 489 0.98 -5.11 -17.58
C SER A 489 -0.36 -5.43 -16.93
N GLY A 490 -1.14 -4.37 -16.70
CA GLY A 490 -2.48 -4.47 -16.15
C GLY A 490 -3.24 -3.16 -16.27
N ASP A 491 -4.55 -3.27 -16.05
CA ASP A 491 -5.48 -2.16 -16.04
C ASP A 491 -6.07 -2.03 -14.63
N LEU A 492 -6.17 -0.81 -14.13
CA LEU A 492 -6.71 -0.48 -12.81
C LEU A 492 -7.78 0.60 -12.97
N VAL A 493 -8.79 0.57 -12.08
CA VAL A 493 -9.82 1.60 -11.97
C VAL A 493 -9.77 2.16 -10.56
N LEU A 494 -9.59 3.47 -10.44
CA LEU A 494 -9.45 4.17 -9.16
C LEU A 494 -10.56 5.22 -9.01
N GLU A 495 -11.38 5.09 -7.99
CA GLU A 495 -12.26 6.18 -7.57
C GLU A 495 -11.43 7.31 -6.95
N GLU A 496 -11.93 8.55 -6.98
CA GLU A 496 -11.29 9.65 -6.26
C GLU A 496 -11.43 9.41 -4.75
N GLY A 497 -10.30 9.31 -4.04
CA GLY A 497 -10.27 8.71 -2.70
C GLY A 497 -9.48 7.40 -2.62
N GLY A 498 -9.35 6.69 -3.75
CA GLY A 498 -8.89 5.30 -3.79
C GLY A 498 -7.37 5.12 -3.85
N SER A 499 -6.93 3.92 -3.48
CA SER A 499 -5.57 3.40 -3.64
C SER A 499 -5.56 2.01 -4.29
N ALA A 500 -4.65 1.75 -5.22
CA ALA A 500 -4.48 0.43 -5.83
C ALA A 500 -3.02 -0.02 -5.74
N TYR A 501 -2.83 -1.34 -5.63
CA TYR A 501 -1.54 -1.95 -5.36
C TYR A 501 -1.23 -3.02 -6.40
N VAL A 502 -0.01 -3.00 -6.95
CA VAL A 502 0.49 -4.02 -7.87
C VAL A 502 1.84 -4.52 -7.40
N ASP A 503 1.93 -5.81 -7.10
CA ASP A 503 3.16 -6.48 -6.70
C ASP A 503 3.84 -7.10 -7.90
N ILE A 504 4.98 -6.53 -8.28
CA ILE A 504 5.82 -6.98 -9.38
C ILE A 504 7.01 -7.74 -8.81
N MET A 505 7.19 -8.98 -9.26
CA MET A 505 8.29 -9.85 -8.83
C MET A 505 9.19 -10.25 -9.99
N VAL A 506 10.49 -10.36 -9.71
CA VAL A 506 11.40 -11.08 -10.62
C VAL A 506 11.26 -12.60 -10.48
N PRO A 507 11.56 -13.38 -11.54
CA PRO A 507 11.79 -14.81 -11.40
C PRO A 507 12.92 -15.10 -10.39
N GLY A 508 12.67 -16.02 -9.47
CA GLY A 508 13.71 -16.54 -8.57
C GLY A 508 14.85 -17.26 -9.32
N PRO A 509 15.94 -17.65 -8.63
CA PRO A 509 17.05 -18.34 -9.27
C PRO A 509 16.59 -19.70 -9.79
N THR A 510 17.17 -20.17 -10.90
CA THR A 510 16.88 -21.50 -11.43
C THR A 510 17.53 -22.57 -10.55
N SER A 511 17.10 -23.83 -10.67
CA SER A 511 17.67 -24.94 -9.89
C SER A 511 19.16 -25.19 -10.16
N ALA A 512 19.72 -24.64 -11.24
CA ALA A 512 21.15 -24.65 -11.54
C ALA A 512 21.93 -23.50 -10.88
N GLY A 513 21.25 -22.64 -10.10
CA GLY A 513 21.82 -21.45 -9.47
C GLY A 513 21.94 -20.24 -10.40
N ALA A 514 21.38 -20.30 -11.62
CA ALA A 514 21.41 -19.19 -12.56
C ALA A 514 20.36 -18.12 -12.22
N TRP A 515 20.67 -16.86 -12.51
CA TRP A 515 19.80 -15.72 -12.18
C TRP A 515 20.07 -14.51 -13.07
N LYS A 516 19.16 -13.53 -13.06
CA LYS A 516 19.26 -12.29 -13.84
C LYS A 516 18.90 -11.08 -12.98
N THR A 517 19.66 -10.00 -13.15
CA THR A 517 19.30 -8.65 -12.73
C THR A 517 18.67 -7.93 -13.92
N TRP A 518 17.38 -7.62 -13.79
CA TRP A 518 16.54 -6.99 -14.79
C TRP A 518 16.62 -5.47 -14.67
N ILE A 519 16.67 -4.79 -15.80
CA ILE A 519 16.39 -3.36 -15.91
C ILE A 519 14.93 -3.23 -16.34
N VAL A 520 14.11 -2.71 -15.43
CA VAL A 520 12.65 -2.62 -15.57
C VAL A 520 12.24 -1.16 -15.61
N ASP A 521 11.87 -0.69 -16.81
CA ASP A 521 11.18 0.59 -16.97
C ASP A 521 9.70 0.39 -16.65
N ILE A 522 9.08 1.34 -15.97
CA ILE A 522 7.64 1.33 -15.68
C ILE A 522 6.99 2.58 -16.26
N LYS A 523 5.94 2.34 -17.05
CA LYS A 523 5.14 3.36 -17.69
C LYS A 523 3.71 3.19 -17.23
N ALA A 524 3.14 4.25 -16.69
CA ALA A 524 1.71 4.32 -16.41
C ALA A 524 1.07 5.42 -17.25
N LYS A 525 -0.17 5.20 -17.67
CA LYS A 525 -0.98 6.18 -18.40
C LYS A 525 -2.37 6.21 -17.82
N VAL A 526 -2.89 7.42 -17.65
CA VAL A 526 -4.25 7.68 -17.21
C VAL A 526 -5.08 8.05 -18.44
N GLU A 527 -6.15 7.29 -18.73
CA GLU A 527 -7.01 7.58 -19.89
C GLU A 527 -7.93 8.79 -19.67
N GLU A 528 -8.36 8.99 -18.42
CA GLU A 528 -9.28 10.04 -17.96
C GLU A 528 -8.81 10.56 -16.58
N GLN A 529 -8.78 11.88 -16.37
CA GLN A 529 -8.22 12.55 -15.17
C GLN A 529 -6.68 12.52 -15.04
N ALA A 530 -5.93 12.72 -16.13
CA ALA A 530 -4.47 12.79 -16.08
C ALA A 530 -3.98 13.90 -15.11
N GLY A 531 -3.03 13.57 -14.22
CA GLY A 531 -2.48 14.47 -13.20
C GLY A 531 -3.04 14.31 -11.78
N SER A 532 -4.19 13.66 -11.59
CA SER A 532 -4.75 13.36 -10.25
C SER A 532 -4.26 12.04 -9.64
N VAL A 533 -3.68 11.15 -10.46
CA VAL A 533 -3.14 9.88 -9.98
C VAL A 533 -1.64 9.99 -9.73
N GLN A 534 -1.21 9.64 -8.53
CA GLN A 534 0.19 9.53 -8.13
C GLN A 534 0.62 8.06 -8.18
N LEU A 535 1.79 7.79 -8.76
CA LEU A 535 2.49 6.51 -8.64
C LEU A 535 3.64 6.66 -7.64
N THR A 536 3.66 5.81 -6.61
CA THR A 536 4.78 5.66 -5.68
C THR A 536 5.32 4.24 -5.75
N PRO A 537 6.53 4.04 -6.29
CA PRO A 537 7.18 2.73 -6.34
C PRO A 537 7.91 2.41 -5.02
N ILE A 538 7.70 1.21 -4.50
CA ILE A 538 8.33 0.72 -3.26
C ILE A 538 9.20 -0.49 -3.56
N LEU A 539 10.49 -0.40 -3.25
CA LEU A 539 11.51 -1.40 -3.60
C LEU A 539 11.87 -2.28 -2.40
N TRP A 540 11.61 -3.59 -2.52
CA TRP A 540 11.76 -4.56 -1.42
C TRP A 540 12.99 -5.45 -1.62
N GLY A 541 13.84 -5.52 -0.59
CA GLY A 541 15.00 -6.42 -0.57
C GLY A 541 14.65 -7.79 0.00
N ASN A 542 13.87 -7.79 1.09
CA ASN A 542 13.27 -8.97 1.70
C ASN A 542 11.99 -8.54 2.43
N PHE A 543 10.84 -8.66 1.78
CA PHE A 543 9.58 -8.07 2.24
C PHE A 543 9.26 -8.38 3.73
N PRO A 544 8.98 -7.37 4.60
CA PRO A 544 8.71 -5.96 4.32
C PRO A 544 9.95 -5.04 4.46
N ALA A 545 11.18 -5.57 4.45
CA ALA A 545 12.39 -4.74 4.47
C ALA A 545 12.63 -4.08 3.11
N ARG A 546 12.84 -2.75 3.14
CA ARG A 546 13.23 -1.94 1.98
C ARG A 546 14.62 -2.34 1.46
N ALA A 547 14.79 -2.36 0.14
CA ALA A 547 16.11 -2.47 -0.48
C ALA A 547 16.84 -1.12 -0.48
N VAL A 548 16.12 -0.05 -0.77
CA VAL A 548 16.56 1.34 -0.85
C VAL A 548 15.46 2.26 -0.29
N PRO A 549 15.75 3.53 0.03
CA PRO A 549 14.69 4.51 0.32
C PRO A 549 13.70 4.62 -0.86
N ASP A 550 12.44 4.94 -0.57
CA ASP A 550 11.41 5.08 -1.60
C ASP A 550 11.73 6.24 -2.55
N GLU A 551 11.55 6.03 -3.86
CA GLU A 551 11.98 7.00 -4.91
C GLU A 551 11.09 8.25 -5.02
N GLY A 552 10.19 8.46 -4.05
CA GLY A 552 9.18 9.50 -4.05
C GLY A 552 8.01 9.21 -5.00
N SER A 553 7.03 10.10 -4.99
CA SER A 553 5.79 9.96 -5.77
C SER A 553 5.83 10.82 -7.03
N THR A 554 5.34 10.30 -8.14
CA THR A 554 5.26 11.01 -9.42
C THR A 554 3.83 11.04 -9.97
N PRO A 555 3.33 12.19 -10.46
CA PRO A 555 2.06 12.26 -11.17
C PRO A 555 2.10 11.49 -12.50
N ILE A 556 1.01 10.79 -12.81
CA ILE A 556 0.82 10.11 -14.10
C ILE A 556 0.11 11.10 -15.04
N PRO A 557 0.82 11.60 -16.08
CA PRO A 557 1.20 10.78 -17.24
C PRO A 557 2.70 10.67 -17.52
N ASP A 558 3.56 11.37 -16.76
CA ASP A 558 5.02 11.45 -17.00
C ASP A 558 5.83 10.49 -16.10
N ALA A 559 5.14 9.59 -15.39
CA ALA A 559 5.75 8.57 -14.54
C ALA A 559 6.53 7.55 -15.39
N HIS A 560 7.84 7.77 -15.51
CA HIS A 560 8.81 6.86 -16.11
C HIS A 560 9.90 6.52 -15.11
N HIS A 561 9.74 5.41 -14.40
CA HIS A 561 10.71 4.93 -13.42
C HIS A 561 11.53 3.77 -13.96
N ARG A 562 12.81 3.67 -13.61
CA ARG A 562 13.73 2.66 -14.12
C ARG A 562 14.47 1.98 -12.97
N PHE A 563 14.17 0.72 -12.73
CA PHE A 563 14.67 -0.03 -11.58
C PHE A 563 15.60 -1.17 -11.99
N THR A 564 16.52 -1.50 -11.07
CA THR A 564 17.39 -2.67 -11.17
C THR A 564 16.89 -3.73 -10.18
N MET A 565 16.26 -4.80 -10.69
CA MET A 565 15.63 -5.85 -9.88
C MET A 565 16.31 -7.20 -10.05
N GLY A 566 16.48 -7.98 -8.99
CA GLY A 566 17.17 -9.28 -9.03
C GLY A 566 16.77 -10.19 -7.88
N PRO A 567 16.88 -11.53 -8.04
CA PRO A 567 16.25 -12.48 -7.13
C PRO A 567 16.98 -12.69 -5.80
N CYS A 568 18.15 -12.10 -5.60
CA CYS A 568 18.95 -12.30 -4.41
C CYS A 568 18.57 -11.31 -3.30
N ALA A 569 18.69 -11.70 -2.02
CA ALA A 569 18.19 -10.89 -0.90
C ALA A 569 18.95 -9.56 -0.66
N SER A 570 20.05 -9.34 -1.38
CA SER A 570 20.81 -8.07 -1.45
C SER A 570 20.46 -7.24 -2.70
N GLN A 571 19.45 -7.66 -3.46
CA GLN A 571 18.90 -6.99 -4.65
C GLN A 571 17.42 -6.67 -4.39
N VAL A 572 16.80 -5.88 -5.27
CA VAL A 572 15.35 -5.68 -5.26
C VAL A 572 14.66 -6.95 -5.76
N GLN A 573 14.20 -7.79 -4.84
CA GLN A 573 13.45 -9.02 -5.16
C GLN A 573 12.04 -8.72 -5.65
N ALA A 574 11.49 -7.58 -5.25
CA ALA A 574 10.14 -7.17 -5.58
C ALA A 574 9.94 -5.66 -5.55
N LEU A 575 8.90 -5.22 -6.25
CA LEU A 575 8.47 -3.85 -6.37
C LEU A 575 6.97 -3.79 -6.17
N THR A 576 6.48 -2.95 -5.26
CA THR A 576 5.06 -2.60 -5.20
C THR A 576 4.85 -1.25 -5.86
N LEU A 577 3.91 -1.18 -6.80
CA LEU A 577 3.39 0.07 -7.32
C LEU A 577 2.18 0.47 -6.46
N VAL A 578 2.30 1.57 -5.72
CA VAL A 578 1.19 2.20 -5.00
C VAL A 578 0.64 3.32 -5.88
N PHE A 579 -0.57 3.12 -6.39
CA PHE A 579 -1.32 4.16 -7.10
C PHE A 579 -2.30 4.81 -6.12
N THR A 580 -2.32 6.14 -6.03
CA THR A 580 -3.34 6.88 -5.24
C THR A 580 -4.01 7.94 -6.11
N HIS A 581 -5.32 8.15 -5.98
CA HIS A 581 -6.09 9.06 -6.84
C HIS A 581 -6.73 10.20 -6.05
N PHE A 582 -6.12 11.39 -6.13
CA PHE A 582 -6.54 12.60 -5.41
C PHE A 582 -6.25 13.89 -6.19
N ARG A 583 -7.21 14.81 -6.16
CA ARG A 583 -7.02 16.19 -6.59
C ARG A 583 -6.87 17.14 -5.40
N ALA A 584 -6.17 18.25 -5.63
CA ALA A 584 -6.01 19.30 -4.63
C ALA A 584 -7.18 20.29 -4.59
N ASP A 585 -7.98 20.37 -5.67
CA ASP A 585 -8.95 21.44 -5.92
C ASP A 585 -10.43 21.03 -5.80
N LEU A 586 -10.78 19.75 -5.96
CA LEU A 586 -12.08 19.18 -5.57
C LEU A 586 -11.96 17.68 -5.28
N VAL A 587 -12.57 17.20 -4.19
CA VAL A 587 -13.05 15.82 -4.09
C VAL A 587 -14.51 15.84 -4.53
N ASP A 588 -14.79 15.28 -5.70
CA ASP A 588 -16.15 15.15 -6.23
C ASP A 588 -16.31 13.71 -6.71
N TYR A 589 -16.84 12.88 -5.83
CA TYR A 589 -17.11 11.44 -6.04
C TYR A 589 -18.01 11.13 -7.26
N ARG A 590 -18.57 12.16 -7.92
CA ARG A 590 -19.33 12.08 -9.17
C ARG A 590 -18.47 12.17 -10.44
N GLN A 591 -17.17 12.43 -10.32
CA GLN A 591 -16.24 12.40 -11.44
C GLN A 591 -15.99 10.97 -11.95
N PRO A 592 -15.65 10.78 -13.23
CA PRO A 592 -15.31 9.45 -13.75
C PRO A 592 -14.05 8.90 -13.06
N ASN A 593 -14.11 7.62 -12.68
CA ASN A 593 -12.98 6.89 -12.10
C ASN A 593 -11.76 6.96 -13.02
N ALA A 594 -10.58 7.21 -12.45
CA ALA A 594 -9.34 7.21 -13.19
C ALA A 594 -9.01 5.78 -13.65
N LYS A 595 -8.96 5.58 -14.97
CA LYS A 595 -8.50 4.34 -15.60
C LYS A 595 -7.00 4.44 -15.81
N VAL A 596 -6.25 3.56 -15.16
CA VAL A 596 -4.80 3.50 -15.26
C VAL A 596 -4.39 2.23 -16.01
N HIS A 597 -3.79 2.40 -17.17
CA HIS A 597 -3.00 1.33 -17.80
C HIS A 597 -1.56 1.43 -17.30
N TRP A 598 -0.99 0.32 -16.84
CA TRP A 598 0.42 0.25 -16.48
C TRP A 598 1.10 -0.91 -17.23
N GLU A 599 2.33 -0.67 -17.67
CA GLU A 599 3.19 -1.66 -18.31
C GLU A 599 4.62 -1.57 -17.77
N THR A 600 5.29 -2.71 -17.64
CA THR A 600 6.74 -2.76 -17.56
C THR A 600 7.32 -2.93 -18.96
N ALA A 601 8.25 -2.06 -19.32
CA ALA A 601 9.13 -2.24 -20.45
C ALA A 601 10.45 -2.83 -19.94
N PHE A 602 10.89 -3.92 -20.58
CA PHE A 602 12.20 -4.49 -20.34
C PHE A 602 13.23 -3.73 -21.16
N ASP A 603 14.13 -3.05 -20.47
CA ASP A 603 15.20 -2.23 -21.07
C ASP A 603 16.57 -2.93 -21.03
N GLY A 604 16.62 -4.15 -20.49
CA GLY A 604 17.76 -5.06 -20.62
C GLY A 604 18.07 -5.84 -19.35
N ILE A 605 19.19 -6.57 -19.40
CA ILE A 605 19.78 -7.26 -18.25
C ILE A 605 21.00 -6.45 -17.83
N ASP A 606 21.15 -6.17 -16.54
CA ASP A 606 22.34 -5.49 -16.00
C ASP A 606 23.45 -6.49 -15.65
N ALA A 607 23.04 -7.63 -15.09
CA ALA A 607 23.90 -8.72 -14.65
C ALA A 607 23.21 -10.09 -14.71
N ALA A 608 23.98 -11.17 -14.77
CA ALA A 608 23.48 -12.53 -14.70
C ALA A 608 24.46 -13.51 -14.04
N GLY A 609 23.94 -14.38 -13.19
CA GLY A 609 24.64 -15.59 -12.76
C GLY A 609 24.42 -16.70 -13.77
N ILE A 610 25.51 -17.26 -14.30
CA ILE A 610 25.49 -18.39 -15.27
C ILE A 610 26.22 -19.60 -14.70
N SER A 611 25.77 -20.81 -15.04
CA SER A 611 26.25 -22.06 -14.45
C SER A 611 26.30 -23.21 -15.47
N ASN A 612 27.36 -24.03 -15.39
CA ASN A 612 27.46 -25.29 -16.14
C ASN A 612 27.26 -26.53 -15.23
N GLY A 613 26.81 -26.31 -13.98
CA GLY A 613 26.65 -27.35 -12.97
C GLY A 613 27.92 -27.76 -12.21
N THR A 614 29.10 -27.28 -12.62
CA THR A 614 30.38 -27.44 -11.88
C THR A 614 30.97 -26.10 -11.46
N VAL A 615 30.89 -25.11 -12.35
CA VAL A 615 31.37 -23.74 -12.17
C VAL A 615 30.21 -22.78 -12.39
N ALA A 616 30.18 -21.68 -11.62
CA ALA A 616 29.33 -20.53 -11.88
C ALA A 616 30.14 -19.22 -11.97
N LEU A 617 29.65 -18.30 -12.80
CA LEU A 617 30.19 -16.95 -13.00
C LEU A 617 29.06 -15.93 -12.81
N GLY A 618 29.32 -14.81 -12.13
CA GLY A 618 28.42 -13.66 -12.10
C GLY A 618 28.96 -12.58 -13.03
N VAL A 619 28.30 -12.36 -14.18
CA VAL A 619 28.77 -11.49 -15.27
C VAL A 619 27.84 -10.30 -15.43
N ASN A 620 28.38 -9.09 -15.62
CA ASN A 620 27.59 -7.88 -15.92
C ASN A 620 27.67 -7.40 -17.37
N LYS A 621 26.88 -6.37 -17.69
CA LYS A 621 26.83 -5.70 -19.00
C LYS A 621 28.17 -5.14 -19.50
N TYR A 622 29.16 -4.99 -18.62
CA TYR A 622 30.53 -4.60 -18.98
C TYR A 622 31.46 -5.80 -19.22
N GLY A 623 31.00 -7.05 -19.01
CA GLY A 623 31.82 -8.26 -19.15
C GLY A 623 32.87 -8.41 -18.05
N THR A 624 32.65 -7.78 -16.90
CA THR A 624 33.40 -8.01 -15.66
C THR A 624 32.68 -9.05 -14.79
N LEU A 625 33.43 -9.66 -13.86
CA LEU A 625 32.91 -10.63 -12.90
C LEU A 625 32.51 -9.96 -11.56
N HIS A 626 32.08 -10.76 -10.57
CA HIS A 626 31.71 -10.39 -9.18
C HIS A 626 30.27 -9.92 -8.95
N GLU A 627 29.33 -10.41 -9.75
CA GLU A 627 27.94 -10.02 -9.63
C GLU A 627 27.19 -10.69 -8.48
N GLN A 628 26.21 -9.96 -7.91
CA GLN A 628 25.65 -10.27 -6.59
C GLN A 628 24.75 -11.52 -6.59
N GLY A 629 25.28 -12.65 -6.12
CA GLY A 629 24.55 -13.92 -6.04
C GLY A 629 23.70 -14.07 -4.77
N CYS A 630 22.97 -15.19 -4.73
CA CYS A 630 21.90 -15.40 -3.75
C CYS A 630 22.33 -16.23 -2.53
N ALA A 631 23.44 -16.96 -2.60
CA ALA A 631 23.95 -17.81 -1.53
C ALA A 631 25.36 -17.37 -1.12
N PRO A 632 25.72 -17.39 0.18
CA PRO A 632 27.08 -17.13 0.65
C PRO A 632 28.05 -18.22 0.18
N SER A 633 29.31 -17.86 -0.11
CA SER A 633 30.34 -18.82 -0.48
C SER A 633 30.67 -19.74 0.70
N SER A 634 30.81 -21.03 0.43
CA SER A 634 31.00 -22.09 1.45
C SER A 634 30.08 -22.01 2.70
N GLY A 635 28.90 -21.40 2.58
CA GLY A 635 27.87 -21.31 3.63
C GLY A 635 27.88 -20.03 4.48
N GLU A 636 29.02 -19.34 4.63
CA GLU A 636 29.15 -18.14 5.49
C GLU A 636 29.95 -16.99 4.87
N GLY A 637 30.56 -17.18 3.68
CA GLY A 637 31.35 -16.19 2.96
C GLY A 637 30.55 -15.26 2.04
N THR A 638 31.20 -14.74 0.98
CA THR A 638 30.61 -13.71 0.12
C THR A 638 29.41 -14.20 -0.69
N THR A 639 28.41 -13.35 -0.86
CA THR A 639 27.29 -13.61 -1.79
C THR A 639 27.62 -13.27 -3.24
N ALA A 640 28.65 -12.45 -3.50
CA ALA A 640 29.11 -12.13 -4.84
C ALA A 640 29.72 -13.36 -5.55
N ILE A 641 29.40 -13.54 -6.83
CA ILE A 641 29.89 -14.64 -7.67
C ILE A 641 30.89 -14.06 -8.67
N GLY A 642 32.17 -14.28 -8.43
CA GLY A 642 33.22 -14.02 -9.42
C GLY A 642 33.43 -15.28 -10.24
N LEU A 643 33.99 -16.30 -9.59
CA LEU A 643 34.25 -17.63 -10.10
C LEU A 643 34.04 -18.64 -8.97
N ARG A 644 32.92 -19.35 -9.00
CA ARG A 644 32.49 -20.23 -7.90
C ARG A 644 32.54 -21.70 -8.29
N TYR A 645 33.12 -22.53 -7.42
CA TYR A 645 33.10 -23.98 -7.54
C TYR A 645 31.86 -24.54 -6.85
N LEU A 646 30.87 -24.96 -7.64
CA LEU A 646 29.55 -25.35 -7.13
C LEU A 646 29.57 -26.57 -6.17
N PRO A 647 30.44 -27.60 -6.33
CA PRO A 647 30.49 -28.74 -5.41
C PRO A 647 30.83 -28.41 -3.95
N THR A 648 31.50 -27.27 -3.69
CA THR A 648 31.84 -26.81 -2.32
C THR A 648 31.21 -25.46 -1.98
N GLY A 649 30.61 -24.79 -2.96
CA GLY A 649 30.15 -23.41 -2.88
C GLY A 649 31.28 -22.38 -2.76
N GLY A 650 32.56 -22.78 -2.81
CA GLY A 650 33.70 -21.90 -2.59
C GLY A 650 33.92 -20.93 -3.74
N GLU A 651 34.15 -19.66 -3.42
CA GLU A 651 34.47 -18.58 -4.34
C GLU A 651 35.98 -18.46 -4.55
N GLY A 652 36.39 -18.05 -5.76
CA GLY A 652 37.80 -17.93 -6.14
C GLY A 652 38.27 -16.52 -6.45
N LEU A 653 37.36 -15.57 -6.68
CA LEU A 653 37.70 -14.20 -7.05
C LEU A 653 37.10 -13.17 -6.07
N ALA A 654 35.86 -13.34 -5.61
CA ALA A 654 35.22 -12.41 -4.68
C ALA A 654 35.51 -12.72 -3.19
N HIS A 655 35.55 -11.68 -2.35
CA HIS A 655 35.71 -11.80 -0.89
C HIS A 655 35.07 -10.59 -0.16
N VAL A 656 34.78 -10.74 1.14
CA VAL A 656 34.31 -9.67 2.05
C VAL A 656 35.32 -9.53 3.20
N ASP A 657 36.07 -8.44 3.28
CA ASP A 657 36.91 -8.14 4.46
C ASP A 657 36.30 -7.00 5.26
N GLN A 658 35.97 -7.24 6.54
CA GLN A 658 35.58 -6.22 7.54
C GLN A 658 34.86 -4.95 7.02
N ASN A 659 33.77 -5.16 6.24
CA ASN A 659 32.89 -4.17 5.60
C ASN A 659 33.31 -3.63 4.20
N GLU A 660 34.30 -4.21 3.52
CA GLU A 660 34.73 -3.83 2.17
C GLU A 660 34.87 -5.05 1.23
N GLU A 661 34.13 -5.06 0.12
CA GLU A 661 34.22 -6.07 -0.96
C GLU A 661 35.16 -5.58 -2.08
N CYS A 662 36.42 -6.03 -2.06
CA CYS A 662 37.36 -5.82 -3.17
C CYS A 662 36.97 -6.70 -4.37
N LYS A 663 36.02 -6.23 -5.20
CA LYS A 663 35.65 -6.83 -6.48
C LYS A 663 36.71 -6.47 -7.54
N CYS A 664 37.95 -6.85 -7.28
CA CYS A 664 39.13 -6.29 -7.94
C CYS A 664 39.54 -7.02 -9.25
N GLU A 665 38.68 -7.88 -9.78
CA GLU A 665 38.83 -8.39 -11.15
C GLU A 665 38.49 -7.29 -12.15
N GLY A 666 39.18 -7.31 -13.29
CA GLY A 666 38.83 -6.44 -14.39
C GLY A 666 39.56 -6.77 -15.68
N TRP A 667 39.14 -6.08 -16.73
CA TRP A 667 39.74 -6.15 -18.04
C TRP A 667 39.96 -4.74 -18.60
N GLY A 668 40.94 -4.61 -19.49
CA GLY A 668 41.14 -3.41 -20.27
C GLY A 668 41.65 -3.74 -21.67
N VAL A 669 41.28 -2.92 -22.64
CA VAL A 669 41.82 -2.99 -24.00
C VAL A 669 42.59 -1.71 -24.28
N ASN A 670 43.79 -1.84 -24.85
CA ASN A 670 44.56 -0.73 -25.40
C ASN A 670 44.76 -0.95 -26.89
N VAL A 671 44.56 0.10 -27.69
CA VAL A 671 44.72 0.07 -29.15
C VAL A 671 45.79 1.09 -29.53
N SER A 672 46.87 0.58 -30.13
CA SER A 672 48.02 1.34 -30.61
C SER A 672 48.10 1.21 -32.14
N HIS A 673 47.70 2.26 -32.86
CA HIS A 673 47.79 2.28 -34.32
C HIS A 673 49.22 2.60 -34.80
N PRO A 674 49.64 2.09 -35.98
CA PRO A 674 50.86 2.55 -36.62
C PRO A 674 50.75 4.02 -37.08
N GLY A 675 51.85 4.60 -37.58
CA GLY A 675 51.86 5.96 -38.11
C GLY A 675 51.89 7.10 -37.07
N GLY A 676 52.00 6.79 -35.78
CA GLY A 676 52.16 7.79 -34.71
C GLY A 676 50.86 8.39 -34.18
N VAL A 677 49.72 7.76 -34.48
CA VAL A 677 48.44 8.07 -33.84
C VAL A 677 48.52 7.72 -32.34
N PRO A 678 48.07 8.59 -31.42
CA PRO A 678 48.10 8.29 -29.98
C PRO A 678 47.28 7.05 -29.62
N ALA A 679 47.88 6.15 -28.84
CA ALA A 679 47.18 4.98 -28.32
C ALA A 679 46.06 5.38 -27.36
N TYR A 680 44.99 4.59 -27.32
CA TYR A 680 43.88 4.80 -26.40
C TYR A 680 43.48 3.48 -25.72
N SER A 681 43.02 3.59 -24.47
CA SER A 681 42.47 2.47 -23.72
C SER A 681 41.03 2.73 -23.25
N GLY A 682 40.35 1.62 -22.97
CA GLY A 682 39.10 1.57 -22.21
C GLY A 682 39.10 0.31 -21.36
N TRP A 683 38.56 0.40 -20.15
CA TRP A 683 38.61 -0.68 -19.17
C TRP A 683 37.40 -0.68 -18.25
N ALA A 684 37.12 -1.85 -17.68
CA ALA A 684 36.11 -2.06 -16.65
C ALA A 684 36.63 -3.00 -15.57
N ARG A 685 36.24 -2.74 -14.32
CA ARG A 685 36.51 -3.60 -13.16
C ARG A 685 35.34 -3.54 -12.18
N GLY A 686 35.25 -4.52 -11.29
CA GLY A 686 34.34 -4.44 -10.16
C GLY A 686 34.69 -3.27 -9.21
N PRO A 687 33.71 -2.84 -8.38
CA PRO A 687 33.90 -1.77 -7.41
C PRO A 687 34.90 -2.15 -6.30
N TRP A 688 35.46 -1.14 -5.64
CA TRP A 688 36.25 -1.33 -4.41
C TRP A 688 35.39 -1.57 -3.16
N ILE A 689 34.10 -1.16 -3.18
CA ILE A 689 33.19 -1.14 -2.04
C ILE A 689 31.85 -1.74 -2.48
N SER A 690 31.20 -2.51 -1.60
CA SER A 690 29.87 -3.06 -1.80
C SER A 690 28.84 -2.00 -2.19
N GLY A 691 28.03 -2.27 -3.22
CA GLY A 691 26.96 -1.38 -3.67
C GLY A 691 27.40 -0.17 -4.52
N ALA A 692 28.69 0.08 -4.70
CA ALA A 692 29.15 1.03 -5.71
C ALA A 692 29.03 0.40 -7.12
N PRO A 693 28.68 1.17 -8.17
CA PRO A 693 28.73 0.66 -9.54
C PRO A 693 30.16 0.29 -9.94
N GLY A 694 30.29 -0.72 -10.80
CA GLY A 694 31.59 -1.10 -11.39
C GLY A 694 32.27 0.09 -12.07
N VAL A 695 33.59 0.20 -11.91
CA VAL A 695 34.34 1.32 -12.46
C VAL A 695 34.65 1.03 -13.93
N ALA A 696 33.95 1.72 -14.82
CA ALA A 696 34.15 1.72 -16.26
C ALA A 696 34.72 3.07 -16.72
N ASN A 697 35.81 3.07 -17.47
CA ASN A 697 36.42 4.28 -18.02
C ASN A 697 36.54 4.17 -19.54
N ARG A 698 35.91 5.12 -20.26
CA ARG A 698 35.73 5.10 -21.72
C ARG A 698 35.10 3.81 -22.27
N VAL A 699 34.30 3.12 -21.47
CA VAL A 699 33.55 1.93 -21.88
C VAL A 699 32.05 2.21 -21.81
N THR A 700 31.36 2.11 -22.94
CA THR A 700 29.91 2.24 -23.05
C THR A 700 29.31 0.87 -23.36
N PRO A 701 28.32 0.37 -22.60
CA PRO A 701 27.66 -0.90 -22.91
C PRO A 701 26.74 -0.73 -24.14
N VAL A 702 26.82 -1.68 -25.08
CA VAL A 702 26.00 -1.72 -26.30
C VAL A 702 24.87 -2.73 -26.13
N SER A 703 25.18 -3.93 -25.65
CA SER A 703 24.18 -4.95 -25.32
C SER A 703 24.69 -5.95 -24.27
N PHE A 704 23.75 -6.53 -23.52
CA PHE A 704 23.99 -7.67 -22.65
C PHE A 704 22.86 -8.67 -22.75
N GLU A 705 23.21 -9.93 -23.03
CA GLU A 705 22.27 -11.03 -23.20
C GLU A 705 22.70 -12.23 -22.34
N SER A 706 21.76 -13.01 -21.80
CA SER A 706 22.10 -14.22 -21.04
C SER A 706 21.03 -15.31 -21.07
N THR A 707 21.52 -16.55 -20.93
CA THR A 707 20.77 -17.76 -20.58
C THR A 707 21.26 -18.28 -19.24
N ASP A 708 20.69 -19.37 -18.72
CA ASP A 708 21.20 -20.06 -17.53
C ASP A 708 22.68 -20.48 -17.62
N THR A 709 23.20 -20.66 -18.84
CA THR A 709 24.53 -21.25 -19.08
C THR A 709 25.49 -20.32 -19.81
N THR A 710 25.00 -19.22 -20.41
CA THR A 710 25.79 -18.32 -21.27
C THR A 710 25.49 -16.85 -20.97
N ALA A 711 26.49 -15.99 -21.16
CA ALA A 711 26.30 -14.53 -21.15
C ALA A 711 27.10 -13.91 -22.30
N LYS A 712 26.61 -12.81 -22.85
CA LYS A 712 27.27 -12.06 -23.93
C LYS A 712 27.25 -10.58 -23.60
N SER A 713 28.42 -9.99 -23.43
CA SER A 713 28.60 -8.54 -23.24
C SER A 713 29.21 -7.95 -24.50
N VAL A 714 28.62 -6.88 -25.01
CA VAL A 714 29.17 -6.06 -26.09
C VAL A 714 29.31 -4.64 -25.58
N VAL A 715 30.51 -4.08 -25.69
CA VAL A 715 30.82 -2.71 -25.26
C VAL A 715 31.63 -1.97 -26.32
N THR A 716 31.52 -0.65 -26.37
CA THR A 716 32.40 0.22 -27.18
C THR A 716 33.38 0.97 -26.30
N VAL A 717 34.60 1.12 -26.84
CA VAL A 717 35.62 2.06 -26.38
C VAL A 717 35.73 3.17 -27.42
N GLU A 718 35.37 4.38 -26.99
CA GLU A 718 35.35 5.56 -27.86
C GLU A 718 36.56 6.46 -27.63
N SER A 719 37.11 6.96 -28.74
CA SER A 719 38.29 7.79 -28.79
C SER A 719 38.18 8.76 -29.99
N PRO A 720 38.75 9.98 -29.92
CA PRO A 720 38.88 10.86 -31.09
C PRO A 720 39.64 10.22 -32.28
N TYR A 721 40.34 9.11 -32.03
CA TYR A 721 41.16 8.39 -33.02
C TYR A 721 40.49 7.12 -33.57
N GLY A 722 39.32 6.72 -33.06
CA GLY A 722 38.62 5.53 -33.50
C GLY A 722 37.62 4.97 -32.49
N THR A 723 36.85 3.98 -32.92
CA THR A 723 35.93 3.21 -32.06
C THR A 723 36.37 1.77 -32.07
N THR A 724 36.46 1.16 -30.89
CA THR A 724 36.76 -0.25 -30.72
C THR A 724 35.61 -0.95 -30.01
N THR A 725 35.03 -1.97 -30.63
CA THR A 725 34.02 -2.82 -30.01
C THR A 725 34.69 -4.03 -29.39
N LEU A 726 34.44 -4.28 -28.11
CA LEU A 726 34.83 -5.49 -27.41
C LEU A 726 33.59 -6.35 -27.16
N GLU A 727 33.64 -7.59 -27.61
CA GLU A 727 32.59 -8.60 -27.43
C GLU A 727 33.17 -9.76 -26.60
N GLN A 728 32.49 -10.12 -25.51
CA GLN A 728 32.86 -11.22 -24.62
C GLN A 728 31.69 -12.22 -24.52
N GLU A 729 31.86 -13.41 -25.10
CA GLU A 729 30.88 -14.50 -25.09
C GLU A 729 31.28 -15.59 -24.10
N PHE A 730 30.64 -15.61 -22.93
CA PHE A 730 30.81 -16.59 -21.87
C PHE A 730 29.91 -17.81 -22.13
N GLY A 731 30.46 -19.02 -22.04
CA GLY A 731 29.67 -20.25 -22.12
C GLY A 731 30.42 -21.50 -21.65
N PRO A 732 29.75 -22.66 -21.56
CA PRO A 732 30.38 -23.90 -21.11
C PRO A 732 31.53 -24.31 -22.04
N SER A 733 32.64 -24.76 -21.46
CA SER A 733 33.70 -25.46 -22.20
C SER A 733 33.31 -26.94 -22.39
N PRO A 734 33.89 -27.66 -23.38
CA PRO A 734 33.79 -29.13 -23.46
C PRO A 734 34.32 -29.86 -22.21
N VAL A 735 35.14 -29.19 -21.39
CA VAL A 735 35.64 -29.66 -20.09
C VAL A 735 34.84 -28.97 -18.98
N LYS A 736 34.08 -29.74 -18.18
CA LYS A 736 33.11 -29.19 -17.21
C LYS A 736 33.73 -28.30 -16.13
N GLU A 737 35.00 -28.53 -15.78
CA GLU A 737 35.76 -27.73 -14.83
C GLU A 737 36.06 -26.32 -15.36
N LEU A 738 35.77 -26.04 -16.64
CA LEU A 738 36.04 -24.77 -17.31
C LEU A 738 34.77 -24.16 -17.96
N TYR A 739 34.69 -22.85 -17.86
CA TYR A 739 33.99 -21.94 -18.75
C TYR A 739 34.97 -21.45 -19.82
N GLN A 740 34.46 -21.21 -21.03
CA GLN A 740 35.18 -20.50 -22.09
C GLN A 740 34.59 -19.08 -22.25
N VAL A 741 35.45 -18.11 -22.54
CA VAL A 741 35.06 -16.74 -22.90
C VAL A 741 35.72 -16.42 -24.22
N LYS A 742 34.93 -16.37 -25.29
CA LYS A 742 35.43 -15.92 -26.59
C LYS A 742 35.47 -14.40 -26.57
N VAL A 743 36.64 -13.83 -26.79
CA VAL A 743 36.83 -12.38 -26.84
C VAL A 743 37.08 -11.99 -28.29
N THR A 744 36.21 -11.13 -28.84
CA THR A 744 36.37 -10.54 -30.16
C THR A 744 36.57 -9.04 -30.02
N VAL A 745 37.68 -8.52 -30.56
CA VAL A 745 37.97 -7.10 -30.66
C VAL A 745 37.76 -6.68 -32.10
N ARG A 746 36.96 -5.63 -32.34
CA ARG A 746 36.81 -4.98 -33.66
C ARG A 746 37.19 -3.52 -33.54
N THR A 747 37.90 -2.97 -34.51
CA THR A 747 38.35 -1.57 -34.46
C THR A 747 38.32 -0.90 -35.83
N THR A 748 38.20 0.42 -35.85
CA THR A 748 38.21 1.23 -37.07
C THR A 748 39.64 1.42 -37.58
N GLY A 749 39.91 1.11 -38.85
CA GLY A 749 41.20 1.37 -39.50
C GLY A 749 41.31 0.71 -40.88
N GLU A 750 42.36 1.06 -41.62
CA GLU A 750 42.66 0.50 -42.94
C GLU A 750 43.37 -0.84 -42.85
N ALA A 751 43.15 -1.72 -43.83
CA ALA A 751 43.73 -3.07 -43.86
C ALA A 751 45.28 -3.10 -43.88
N ALA A 752 45.92 -2.02 -44.34
CA ALA A 752 47.37 -1.87 -44.37
C ALA A 752 47.99 -1.50 -43.00
N ASP A 753 47.18 -0.99 -42.08
CA ASP A 753 47.60 -0.36 -40.82
C ASP A 753 47.05 -1.13 -39.61
N LEU A 754 47.32 -2.43 -39.56
CA LEU A 754 46.91 -3.31 -38.45
C LEU A 754 47.37 -2.72 -37.10
N PRO A 755 46.45 -2.34 -36.20
CA PRO A 755 46.82 -1.85 -34.89
C PRO A 755 47.33 -2.98 -34.02
N HIS A 756 48.24 -2.64 -33.12
CA HIS A 756 48.61 -3.51 -32.02
C HIS A 756 47.57 -3.33 -30.91
N VAL A 757 46.94 -4.44 -30.51
CA VAL A 757 45.89 -4.47 -29.50
C VAL A 757 46.36 -5.31 -28.32
N THR A 758 46.36 -4.73 -27.14
CA THR A 758 46.69 -5.41 -25.88
C THR A 758 45.42 -5.56 -25.05
N LEU A 759 45.07 -6.79 -24.69
CA LEU A 759 44.01 -7.13 -23.74
C LEU A 759 44.65 -7.41 -22.38
N ARG A 760 44.39 -6.55 -21.39
CA ARG A 760 44.72 -6.81 -19.99
C ARG A 760 43.61 -7.62 -19.32
N ARG A 761 43.98 -8.63 -18.54
CA ARG A 761 43.14 -9.18 -17.45
C ARG A 761 43.88 -9.01 -16.14
N VAL A 762 43.13 -8.62 -15.11
CA VAL A 762 43.59 -8.52 -13.71
C VAL A 762 42.67 -9.40 -12.88
N LEU A 763 43.23 -10.32 -12.11
CA LEU A 763 42.51 -11.34 -11.37
C LEU A 763 42.98 -11.29 -9.92
N ASN A 764 42.22 -10.67 -9.02
CA ASN A 764 42.51 -10.80 -7.58
C ASN A 764 42.05 -12.19 -7.12
N TRP A 765 42.98 -13.08 -6.79
CA TRP A 765 42.63 -14.42 -6.36
C TRP A 765 42.23 -14.36 -4.88
N ASN A 766 41.10 -14.97 -4.54
CA ASN A 766 40.58 -15.08 -3.19
C ASN A 766 40.15 -16.53 -3.00
N ALA A 767 41.10 -17.44 -2.86
CA ALA A 767 40.80 -18.87 -2.95
C ALA A 767 40.15 -19.39 -1.65
N ASP A 768 38.83 -19.59 -1.66
CA ASP A 768 38.13 -20.21 -0.52
C ASP A 768 38.70 -21.62 -0.21
N PRO A 769 38.85 -21.99 1.08
CA PRO A 769 38.35 -21.30 2.27
C PRO A 769 39.39 -20.38 2.96
N THR A 770 40.49 -20.01 2.30
CA THR A 770 41.51 -19.09 2.86
C THR A 770 41.76 -17.90 1.94
N PRO A 771 40.74 -17.08 1.65
CA PRO A 771 40.88 -15.92 0.78
C PRO A 771 41.96 -14.96 1.30
N ARG A 772 42.72 -14.35 0.38
CA ARG A 772 43.88 -13.47 0.66
C ARG A 772 45.07 -14.20 1.28
N GLN A 773 45.04 -15.53 1.25
CA GLN A 773 46.10 -16.44 1.65
C GLN A 773 46.12 -17.61 0.67
N GLU A 774 46.35 -17.28 -0.60
CA GLU A 774 46.45 -18.24 -1.70
C GLU A 774 47.89 -18.44 -2.15
N TYR A 775 48.18 -19.62 -2.68
CA TYR A 775 49.34 -19.83 -3.54
C TYR A 775 48.92 -19.70 -5.00
N VAL A 776 49.71 -18.97 -5.78
CA VAL A 776 49.47 -18.74 -7.21
C VAL A 776 50.62 -19.31 -8.04
N THR A 777 50.26 -20.02 -9.11
CA THR A 777 51.21 -20.46 -10.15
C THR A 777 50.78 -19.86 -11.49
N VAL A 778 51.71 -19.19 -12.18
CA VAL A 778 51.52 -18.62 -13.52
C VAL A 778 52.42 -19.31 -14.54
N ARG A 779 51.82 -19.70 -15.67
CA ARG A 779 52.49 -20.05 -16.92
C ARG A 779 52.18 -19.01 -17.99
N ALA A 780 53.22 -18.58 -18.68
CA ALA A 780 53.22 -17.41 -19.57
C ALA A 780 54.02 -17.65 -20.86
N GLY A 781 54.47 -18.88 -21.11
CA GLY A 781 55.31 -19.24 -22.27
C GLY A 781 54.69 -19.16 -23.67
N ASP A 782 53.52 -18.53 -23.85
CA ASP A 782 52.98 -18.25 -25.19
C ASP A 782 53.50 -16.89 -25.72
N PRO A 783 53.95 -16.79 -26.99
CA PRO A 783 54.45 -15.54 -27.57
C PRO A 783 53.48 -14.35 -27.56
N GLN A 784 52.17 -14.58 -27.35
CA GLN A 784 51.19 -13.50 -27.21
C GLN A 784 51.11 -12.92 -25.78
N VAL A 785 51.84 -13.47 -24.79
CA VAL A 785 51.92 -12.87 -23.45
C VAL A 785 52.99 -11.77 -23.46
N GLU A 786 52.56 -10.51 -23.45
CA GLU A 786 53.46 -9.35 -23.43
C GLU A 786 53.99 -9.05 -22.02
N TYR A 787 53.22 -9.42 -20.99
CA TYR A 787 53.56 -9.31 -19.58
C TYR A 787 52.68 -10.22 -18.72
N SER A 788 53.21 -10.66 -17.59
CA SER A 788 52.43 -11.25 -16.50
C SER A 788 53.09 -11.01 -15.14
N SER A 789 52.29 -10.97 -14.08
CA SER A 789 52.74 -10.80 -12.69
C SER A 789 51.74 -11.32 -11.68
N ASP A 790 52.13 -11.36 -10.40
CA ASP A 790 51.29 -11.70 -9.26
C ASP A 790 50.34 -10.57 -8.79
N ASP A 791 50.27 -9.44 -9.50
CA ASP A 791 49.51 -8.26 -9.07
C ASP A 791 48.07 -8.26 -9.58
N GLY A 792 47.22 -9.03 -8.90
CA GLY A 792 45.76 -8.97 -9.06
C GLY A 792 45.08 -7.72 -8.51
N LEU A 793 45.84 -6.78 -7.93
CA LEU A 793 45.32 -5.51 -7.38
C LEU A 793 45.62 -4.31 -8.31
N ALA A 794 46.35 -4.55 -9.39
CA ALA A 794 46.72 -3.59 -10.41
C ALA A 794 45.52 -2.90 -11.07
N SER A 795 45.80 -1.78 -11.75
CA SER A 795 44.82 -1.16 -12.63
C SER A 795 44.52 -2.05 -13.84
N ALA A 796 43.23 -2.24 -14.12
CA ALA A 796 42.74 -2.87 -15.34
C ALA A 796 43.10 -2.07 -16.62
N ASP A 797 43.48 -0.80 -16.49
CA ASP A 797 43.97 0.03 -17.60
C ASP A 797 45.35 -0.46 -18.09
N PRO A 798 45.51 -0.92 -19.34
CA PRO A 798 46.82 -1.29 -19.87
C PRO A 798 47.80 -0.10 -19.93
N GLN A 799 47.30 1.15 -19.97
CA GLN A 799 48.15 2.35 -19.98
C GLN A 799 48.64 2.78 -18.59
N ALA A 800 48.12 2.20 -17.49
CA ALA A 800 48.58 2.51 -16.13
C ALA A 800 50.00 1.99 -15.82
N GLY A 801 50.60 1.24 -16.75
CA GLY A 801 51.90 0.62 -16.59
C GLY A 801 51.82 -0.84 -16.16
N ARG A 802 53.01 -1.43 -15.90
CA ARG A 802 53.19 -2.82 -15.49
C ARG A 802 53.63 -2.83 -14.02
N THR A 803 52.94 -3.61 -13.20
CA THR A 803 53.16 -3.69 -11.75
C THR A 803 53.22 -5.15 -11.30
N LYS A 804 53.90 -5.39 -10.17
CA LYS A 804 53.98 -6.69 -9.50
C LYS A 804 54.00 -6.50 -7.98
N ILE A 805 53.51 -7.47 -7.23
CA ILE A 805 53.62 -7.49 -5.77
C ILE A 805 54.98 -8.09 -5.39
N ARG A 806 55.34 -9.25 -5.97
CA ARG A 806 56.66 -9.88 -5.81
C ARG A 806 57.18 -10.45 -7.13
N GLU A 807 56.38 -11.23 -7.83
CA GLU A 807 56.79 -12.06 -8.97
C GLU A 807 56.29 -11.54 -10.34
N ASP A 808 57.08 -11.73 -11.39
CA ASP A 808 56.71 -11.46 -12.79
C ASP A 808 57.20 -12.55 -13.75
N GLY A 809 56.46 -12.74 -14.85
CA GLY A 809 56.66 -13.85 -15.78
C GLY A 809 56.11 -15.18 -15.23
N GLU A 810 56.86 -16.27 -15.42
CA GLU A 810 56.47 -17.58 -14.88
C GLU A 810 56.98 -17.79 -13.45
N PHE A 811 56.06 -18.14 -12.56
CA PHE A 811 56.36 -18.51 -11.17
C PHE A 811 55.49 -19.69 -10.73
N THR A 812 55.83 -20.33 -9.62
CA THR A 812 55.15 -21.53 -9.13
C THR A 812 55.00 -21.45 -7.62
N ASP A 813 53.77 -21.57 -7.16
CA ASP A 813 53.32 -21.47 -5.78
C ASP A 813 53.94 -20.27 -5.04
N ALA A 814 53.91 -19.09 -5.69
CA ALA A 814 54.14 -17.82 -5.01
C ALA A 814 53.03 -17.65 -3.97
N GLY A 815 53.37 -17.38 -2.71
CA GLY A 815 52.40 -17.30 -1.62
C GLY A 815 52.95 -17.75 -0.26
N PRO A 816 52.11 -17.81 0.78
CA PRO A 816 50.73 -17.32 0.78
C PRO A 816 50.67 -15.85 1.22
N TYR A 817 49.94 -15.04 0.45
CA TYR A 817 49.63 -13.63 0.73
C TYR A 817 48.59 -13.15 -0.29
N ASP A 818 47.86 -12.08 0.04
CA ASP A 818 46.89 -11.40 -0.82
C ASP A 818 47.54 -11.03 -2.17
N GLN A 819 47.14 -11.72 -3.24
CA GLN A 819 47.76 -11.61 -4.55
C GLN A 819 46.81 -12.10 -5.66
N GLY A 820 47.30 -12.10 -6.89
CA GLY A 820 46.49 -12.52 -8.01
C GLY A 820 47.29 -12.91 -9.23
N ALA A 821 46.73 -12.64 -10.40
CA ALA A 821 47.44 -12.66 -11.65
C ALA A 821 47.04 -11.49 -12.55
N LEU A 822 48.03 -10.85 -13.16
CA LEU A 822 47.84 -9.93 -14.27
C LEU A 822 48.40 -10.56 -15.54
N PHE A 823 47.73 -10.37 -16.67
CA PHE A 823 48.23 -10.70 -18.00
C PHE A 823 47.97 -9.54 -18.96
N ASP A 824 49.02 -9.08 -19.67
CA ASP A 824 48.89 -8.28 -20.89
C ASP A 824 49.02 -9.23 -22.09
N LEU A 825 47.96 -9.32 -22.90
CA LEU A 825 47.82 -10.31 -23.98
C LEU A 825 47.73 -9.59 -25.35
N ALA A 826 48.66 -9.86 -26.25
CA ALA A 826 48.63 -9.39 -27.62
C ALA A 826 47.49 -10.07 -28.40
N VAL A 827 46.48 -9.30 -28.81
CA VAL A 827 45.37 -9.80 -29.63
C VAL A 827 45.80 -9.79 -31.10
N PRO A 828 45.80 -10.94 -31.81
CA PRO A 828 46.22 -11.01 -33.21
C PRO A 828 45.16 -10.38 -34.12
N MET A 829 45.39 -9.15 -34.55
CA MET A 829 44.50 -8.42 -35.46
C MET A 829 44.68 -8.88 -36.91
N SER A 830 43.56 -8.93 -37.64
CA SER A 830 43.48 -9.30 -39.06
C SER A 830 42.40 -8.48 -39.75
N HIS A 831 42.44 -8.40 -41.09
CA HIS A 831 41.37 -7.76 -41.87
C HIS A 831 40.38 -8.81 -42.39
N ASP A 832 39.14 -8.70 -41.94
CA ASP A 832 37.98 -9.48 -42.36
C ASP A 832 37.14 -8.67 -43.35
N PRO A 833 36.74 -9.23 -44.52
CA PRO A 833 35.96 -8.50 -45.54
C PRO A 833 34.57 -8.03 -45.10
N VAL A 834 34.03 -8.54 -43.99
CA VAL A 834 32.70 -8.22 -43.46
C VAL A 834 32.81 -7.48 -42.12
N GLU A 835 33.70 -7.92 -41.22
CA GLU A 835 33.85 -7.37 -39.87
C GLU A 835 34.90 -6.26 -39.75
N GLY A 836 35.69 -5.99 -40.79
CA GLY A 836 36.76 -4.98 -40.77
C GLY A 836 38.01 -5.47 -40.04
N LEU A 837 38.66 -4.61 -39.26
CA LEU A 837 39.83 -5.03 -38.46
C LEU A 837 39.35 -5.78 -37.21
N VAL A 838 39.58 -7.10 -37.19
CA VAL A 838 39.11 -8.00 -36.14
C VAL A 838 40.25 -8.87 -35.60
N GLY A 839 40.28 -9.02 -34.28
CA GLY A 839 41.13 -9.98 -33.56
C GLY A 839 40.28 -10.82 -32.62
N ARG A 840 40.67 -12.08 -32.41
CA ARG A 840 39.92 -13.03 -31.58
C ARG A 840 40.90 -13.81 -30.71
N VAL A 841 40.54 -14.02 -29.44
CA VAL A 841 41.25 -14.89 -28.49
C VAL A 841 40.24 -15.62 -27.61
N THR A 842 40.62 -16.72 -26.96
CA THR A 842 39.76 -17.43 -26.01
C THR A 842 40.38 -17.42 -24.62
N LEU A 843 39.64 -16.88 -23.65
CA LEU A 843 39.95 -17.01 -22.23
C LEU A 843 39.19 -18.20 -21.64
N TYR A 844 39.65 -18.71 -20.51
CA TYR A 844 38.99 -19.75 -19.75
C TYR A 844 38.98 -19.38 -18.27
N TYR A 845 37.86 -19.65 -17.61
CA TYR A 845 37.68 -19.51 -16.16
C TYR A 845 37.23 -20.85 -15.60
N GLY A 846 37.64 -21.25 -14.41
CA GLY A 846 37.13 -22.50 -13.87
C GLY A 846 37.63 -22.88 -12.49
N ALA A 847 37.16 -24.04 -12.04
CA ALA A 847 37.57 -24.59 -10.77
C ALA A 847 37.48 -26.12 -10.78
N ALA A 848 38.39 -26.73 -10.03
CA ALA A 848 38.58 -28.16 -9.91
C ALA A 848 38.74 -28.53 -8.42
N PRO A 849 38.57 -29.81 -8.01
CA PRO A 849 38.73 -30.20 -6.61
C PRO A 849 40.18 -30.13 -6.09
N ASP A 850 41.16 -30.14 -7.01
CA ASP A 850 42.59 -30.10 -6.72
C ASP A 850 43.41 -29.59 -7.94
N GLN A 851 44.68 -29.29 -7.70
CA GLN A 851 45.65 -28.79 -8.69
C GLN A 851 45.94 -29.80 -9.82
N PRO A 852 46.11 -31.12 -9.57
CA PRO A 852 46.19 -32.12 -10.64
C PRO A 852 44.98 -32.13 -11.58
N ALA A 853 43.76 -32.02 -11.05
CA ALA A 853 42.54 -31.95 -11.85
C ALA A 853 42.46 -30.65 -12.67
N ALA A 854 42.85 -29.51 -12.08
CA ALA A 854 42.95 -28.24 -12.78
C ALA A 854 43.93 -28.31 -13.98
N GLN A 855 45.14 -28.84 -13.75
CA GLN A 855 46.13 -29.04 -14.81
C GLN A 855 45.67 -30.04 -15.87
N GLY A 856 44.94 -31.08 -15.46
CA GLY A 856 44.29 -32.04 -16.37
C GLY A 856 43.21 -31.41 -17.26
N ALA A 857 42.47 -30.43 -16.75
CA ALA A 857 41.47 -29.68 -17.52
C ALA A 857 42.13 -28.80 -18.60
N PHE A 858 43.20 -28.06 -18.26
CA PHE A 858 43.99 -27.32 -19.25
C PHE A 858 44.64 -28.22 -20.30
N GLY A 859 45.18 -29.38 -19.88
CA GLY A 859 45.81 -30.36 -20.76
C GLY A 859 44.87 -30.90 -21.83
N GLN A 860 43.60 -31.14 -21.50
CA GLN A 860 42.57 -31.59 -22.45
C GLN A 860 42.27 -30.57 -23.56
N LEU A 861 42.42 -29.27 -23.28
CA LEU A 861 42.18 -28.18 -24.26
C LEU A 861 43.46 -27.66 -24.92
N GLY A 862 44.63 -28.15 -24.48
CA GLY A 862 45.95 -27.70 -24.95
C GLY A 862 46.30 -26.27 -24.53
N ILE A 863 45.77 -25.80 -23.39
CA ILE A 863 46.03 -24.46 -22.85
C ILE A 863 47.43 -24.43 -22.24
N ARG A 864 48.24 -23.43 -22.63
CA ARG A 864 49.66 -23.32 -22.24
C ARG A 864 49.98 -22.09 -21.38
N THR A 865 49.23 -21.00 -21.56
CA THR A 865 49.23 -19.83 -20.69
C THR A 865 48.07 -19.95 -19.73
N TRP A 866 48.35 -19.87 -18.43
CA TRP A 866 47.34 -20.01 -17.39
C TRP A 866 47.82 -19.46 -16.04
N SER A 867 46.87 -19.15 -15.17
CA SER A 867 47.07 -18.99 -13.73
C SER A 867 46.23 -20.03 -13.01
N ILE A 868 46.75 -20.59 -11.92
CA ILE A 868 45.93 -21.28 -10.92
C ILE A 868 46.14 -20.65 -9.55
N ALA A 869 45.10 -20.68 -8.73
CA ALA A 869 45.15 -20.26 -7.34
C ALA A 869 44.57 -21.36 -6.44
N LYS A 870 45.20 -21.58 -5.29
CA LYS A 870 44.81 -22.60 -4.33
C LYS A 870 44.89 -22.09 -2.88
N PRO A 871 43.99 -22.53 -1.99
CA PRO A 871 43.98 -22.13 -0.59
C PRO A 871 45.14 -22.76 0.20
N VAL A 872 45.48 -22.17 1.35
CA VAL A 872 46.42 -22.72 2.33
C VAL A 872 45.71 -23.82 3.13
N THR A 873 45.87 -25.07 2.70
CA THR A 873 45.37 -26.25 3.41
C THR A 873 46.47 -27.28 3.70
N SER A 874 46.26 -28.10 4.74
CA SER A 874 47.29 -29.04 5.21
C SER A 874 47.52 -30.19 4.22
N GLY A 875 48.72 -30.24 3.62
CA GLY A 875 49.13 -31.28 2.66
C GLY A 875 49.12 -30.83 1.20
N ASP A 876 48.55 -29.65 0.93
CA ASP A 876 48.60 -28.85 -0.30
C ASP A 876 48.75 -29.57 -1.67
N PRO A 877 47.72 -30.29 -2.13
CA PRO A 877 47.44 -30.48 -3.55
C PRO A 877 46.44 -29.43 -4.09
N GLY A 878 46.23 -28.32 -3.37
CA GLY A 878 45.16 -27.35 -3.67
C GLY A 878 43.72 -27.82 -3.44
N THR A 879 43.48 -28.59 -2.39
CA THR A 879 42.12 -28.96 -1.93
C THR A 879 41.57 -27.91 -0.94
N PRO A 880 40.22 -27.75 -0.83
CA PRO A 880 39.17 -28.46 -1.55
C PRO A 880 38.85 -27.88 -2.94
N ASN A 881 39.46 -26.75 -3.29
CA ASN A 881 39.22 -26.00 -4.52
C ASN A 881 40.57 -25.54 -5.11
N THR A 882 40.79 -25.76 -6.41
CA THR A 882 41.81 -25.03 -7.18
C THR A 882 41.11 -24.25 -8.29
N TYR A 883 41.33 -22.94 -8.30
CA TYR A 883 40.76 -22.02 -9.28
C TYR A 883 41.69 -21.83 -10.47
N MET A 884 41.11 -21.50 -11.62
CA MET A 884 41.76 -21.53 -12.93
C MET A 884 41.43 -20.29 -13.76
N PHE A 885 42.46 -19.70 -14.36
CA PHE A 885 42.36 -18.85 -15.53
C PHE A 885 43.25 -19.40 -16.64
N GLY A 886 42.78 -19.42 -17.87
CA GLY A 886 43.54 -19.89 -19.03
C GLY A 886 43.44 -18.94 -20.22
N PHE A 887 44.47 -18.89 -21.04
CA PHE A 887 44.50 -18.17 -22.30
C PHE A 887 44.84 -19.10 -23.46
N LYS A 888 44.14 -18.91 -24.58
CA LYS A 888 44.43 -19.56 -25.86
C LYS A 888 44.30 -18.57 -27.01
N PRO A 889 45.35 -18.41 -27.84
CA PRO A 889 45.33 -17.56 -29.01
C PRO A 889 44.43 -18.11 -30.14
#